data_AF-A0AAW5YL44-F1
#
_entry.id   AF-A0AAW5YL44-F1
#
_cell.length_a   1.000
_cell.length_b   1.000
_cell.length_c   1.000
_cell.angle_alpha   90.00
_cell.angle_beta   90.00
_cell.angle_gamma   90.00
#
_symmetry.space_group_name_H-M   'P 1'
#
loop_
_entity.id
_entity.type
_entity.pdbx_description
1 polymer ?
#
loop_
_entity_poly.entity_id
_entity_poly.type
_entity_poly.pdbx_seq_one_letter_code
_entity_poly.pdbx_strand_id
1 'polypeptide(L)'
;MSFTLNKSIIKEVCGETSYKRGEAYYKSNKVIVNYYDETKEICEATVKGNEDFHVTVEKAKKGDVVARCSCPSLASFQTYCQHVAAVLIQINYNQQTGGMGSISSRNDQLTNGMFQLFADKPLRPKSKQHRFDTREILDVAFICLPVATKSGGALLGIQLKLAKTYFINHIREFLSKVEKRETFHCSNEFTYTPDVHSFKQETDAIIQQLIKIYHNEKMYEDALEVHAKQDESMIFIPPASWNDMLSALSRAEYVQLKQNEQLFQGLHISKGLLPLHFEFTKGNNGGFTLHIDGLNRVRVMEMYNNALYDGKLYHLPMEDCMRLIELQKMMSRSNSNQFYIPENKMEHFVAKVVPGLMKLGTVRIDEVISDRVETPSLKAKLYLDRVKNRLLAGLEFHYGNVVINPLEEDGQPSVFNRDEKKEKEILDIMSESAFAKTEGGYFMHNEEAEYNFLYHIVPTLKGLVDIYATTAIKLRIHKGDTAPLIRVRRKERIDWLSFRFDIKGIPEAEIKGVLAALEEKRKYYRLANGSLLSLESKEFNEINQFVKESGIRKEFLHGEEVNVPLIRSVKWMNGLHEGNVLSLDESVQDLVESIQNPKKLKFTVPPTLHAVMREYQVYGFEWMKTLAYYRFGGILADDMGLGKTLQSIAYIDSVLPEIREKKLPILVVSPSSLVYNWFSELKKFAPHIRAVIADGNQTERRKILKDVAEFDVVITSYPLLRRDIRSYARPFHTLFLDEAQAFKNPTTQTARAVKTIQAEYRFGLTGTPVENSLEELWSIFHVVFPELLPGRKEFGDLRREDIAKRVKPFVLRRLKEDVLQELPDKIEHLQSSELLPDQKRLYAAYLAKLREETLKHLDKDTLRKNKIRILAGLTRLRQICCHPALFVDDYKGSSAKFEQLLDILEECRSTGKRILIFSQFTKMLSIIGRELNRQAIPYFYLDGNTPSQERVELCNRFNEGEGDLFLISLKAGGTGLNLTGADTVILYDLWWNPAVEQQAADRAYRMGQKNTVQVIKLVAHGTIEEKMHELQESKKNLIAEVIEPGEEKLSSITEEEIRDILMI
;
A
#
# COMPACT_ATOMS: atom_id res chain seq x y z
N MET A 1 -14.99 0.63 60.07
CA MET A 1 -15.64 1.95 59.92
C MET A 1 -14.89 2.67 58.80
N SER A 2 -15.44 2.57 57.59
CA SER A 2 -14.96 3.32 56.42
C SER A 2 -15.05 4.82 56.70
N PHE A 3 -14.04 5.57 56.32
CA PHE A 3 -14.05 7.02 56.36
C PHE A 3 -15.20 7.58 55.54
N THR A 4 -16.29 8.05 56.17
CA THR A 4 -17.42 8.64 55.45
C THR A 4 -17.10 10.10 55.11
N LEU A 5 -16.60 10.32 53.89
CA LEU A 5 -16.45 11.66 53.35
C LEU A 5 -17.85 12.25 53.13
N ASN A 6 -18.04 13.51 53.54
CA ASN A 6 -19.25 14.25 53.19
C ASN A 6 -18.88 15.62 52.62
N LYS A 7 -19.84 16.26 51.96
CA LYS A 7 -19.64 17.55 51.29
C LYS A 7 -19.14 18.65 52.23
N SER A 8 -19.52 18.62 53.51
CA SER A 8 -19.08 19.61 54.51
C SER A 8 -17.59 19.47 54.81
N ILE A 9 -17.12 18.23 55.01
CA ILE A 9 -15.72 17.92 55.32
C ILE A 9 -14.81 18.31 54.14
N ILE A 10 -15.18 17.99 52.90
CA ILE A 10 -14.34 18.32 51.73
C ILE A 10 -14.20 19.85 51.59
N LYS A 11 -15.27 20.61 51.87
CA LYS A 11 -15.25 22.07 51.84
C LYS A 11 -14.42 22.68 52.97
N GLU A 12 -14.40 22.06 54.14
CA GLU A 12 -13.58 22.49 55.28
C GLU A 12 -12.08 22.33 54.97
N VAL A 13 -11.68 21.19 54.40
CA VAL A 13 -10.25 20.89 54.17
C VAL A 13 -9.71 21.55 52.88
N CYS A 14 -10.54 21.76 51.85
CA CYS A 14 -10.11 22.39 50.59
C CYS A 14 -10.46 23.88 50.48
N GLY A 15 -11.44 24.36 51.23
CA GLY A 15 -12.07 25.67 51.05
C GLY A 15 -13.14 25.70 49.96
N GLU A 16 -14.12 26.60 50.09
CA GLU A 16 -15.30 26.68 49.21
C GLU A 16 -14.93 26.94 47.73
N THR A 17 -13.90 27.76 47.48
CA THR A 17 -13.46 28.12 46.13
C THR A 17 -12.79 26.94 45.41
N SER A 18 -11.88 26.23 46.10
CA SER A 18 -11.23 25.03 45.56
C SER A 18 -12.23 23.89 45.37
N TYR A 19 -13.21 23.75 46.29
CA TYR A 19 -14.28 22.78 46.15
C TYR A 19 -15.10 23.00 44.87
N LYS A 20 -15.55 24.23 44.58
CA LYS A 20 -16.33 24.53 43.36
C LYS A 20 -15.55 24.24 42.08
N ARG A 21 -14.26 24.57 42.04
CA ARG A 21 -13.40 24.28 40.89
C ARG A 21 -13.10 22.78 40.76
N GLY A 22 -12.88 22.09 41.88
CA GLY A 22 -12.74 20.63 41.91
C GLY A 22 -14.00 19.92 41.45
N GLU A 23 -15.19 20.41 41.82
CA GLU A 23 -16.47 19.88 41.35
C GLU A 23 -16.61 20.02 39.82
N ALA A 24 -16.06 21.08 39.22
CA ALA A 24 -16.04 21.25 37.76
C ALA A 24 -15.12 20.23 37.06
N TYR A 25 -13.94 19.93 37.64
CA TYR A 25 -13.05 18.87 37.13
C TYR A 25 -13.71 17.50 37.23
N TYR A 26 -14.34 17.19 38.37
CA TYR A 26 -15.09 15.96 38.56
C TYR A 26 -16.26 15.83 37.56
N LYS A 27 -17.13 16.85 37.45
CA LYS A 27 -18.28 16.85 36.53
C LYS A 27 -17.88 16.76 35.06
N SER A 28 -16.66 17.18 34.72
CA SER A 28 -16.13 17.09 33.36
C SER A 28 -15.42 15.75 33.09
N ASN A 29 -15.54 14.75 33.98
CA ASN A 29 -14.86 13.45 33.92
C ASN A 29 -13.33 13.54 33.76
N LYS A 30 -12.72 14.56 34.37
CA LYS A 30 -11.27 14.79 34.29
C LYS A 30 -10.47 14.15 35.41
N VAL A 31 -11.12 13.41 36.31
CA VAL A 31 -10.47 12.69 37.41
C VAL A 31 -10.36 11.22 37.01
N ILE A 32 -9.13 10.72 36.87
CA ILE A 32 -8.84 9.33 36.57
C ILE A 32 -8.25 8.71 37.83
N VAL A 33 -8.95 7.77 38.44
CA VAL A 33 -8.43 7.03 39.60
C VAL A 33 -7.47 5.98 39.07
N ASN A 34 -6.19 6.10 39.42
CA ASN A 34 -5.14 5.18 38.98
C ASN A 34 -5.08 3.96 39.91
N TYR A 35 -5.30 4.18 41.21
CA TYR A 35 -5.25 3.15 42.23
C TYR A 35 -6.14 3.52 43.40
N TYR A 36 -6.93 2.57 43.91
CA TYR A 36 -7.73 2.73 45.12
C TYR A 36 -7.67 1.45 45.95
N ASP A 37 -7.23 1.57 47.19
CA ASP A 37 -7.13 0.46 48.15
C ASP A 37 -8.11 0.70 49.29
N GLU A 38 -9.24 -0.03 49.28
CA GLU A 38 -10.28 0.05 50.31
C GLU A 38 -9.80 -0.39 51.69
N THR A 39 -8.82 -1.30 51.76
CA THR A 39 -8.27 -1.81 53.02
C THR A 39 -7.28 -0.85 53.69
N LYS A 40 -6.52 -0.08 52.88
CA LYS A 40 -5.56 0.91 53.38
C LYS A 40 -6.11 2.35 53.36
N GLU A 41 -7.30 2.57 52.80
CA GLU A 41 -7.93 3.88 52.62
C GLU A 41 -7.01 4.89 51.90
N ILE A 42 -6.30 4.41 50.86
CA ILE A 42 -5.41 5.20 49.99
C ILE A 42 -5.99 5.28 48.58
N CYS A 43 -6.01 6.48 48.00
CA CYS A 43 -6.45 6.76 46.65
C CYS A 43 -5.39 7.57 45.90
N GLU A 44 -4.93 7.05 44.77
CA GLU A 44 -4.09 7.77 43.82
C GLU A 44 -4.88 8.03 42.54
N ALA A 45 -4.91 9.29 42.12
CA ALA A 45 -5.66 9.72 40.96
C ALA A 45 -4.92 10.81 40.19
N THR A 46 -5.10 10.84 38.87
CA THR A 46 -4.63 11.92 38.01
C THR A 46 -5.82 12.81 37.63
N VAL A 47 -5.70 14.11 37.88
CA VAL A 47 -6.67 15.12 37.46
C VAL A 47 -6.14 15.80 36.20
N LYS A 48 -6.80 15.56 35.06
CA LYS A 48 -6.41 16.10 33.75
C LYS A 48 -6.78 17.58 33.65
N GLY A 49 -5.77 18.44 33.58
CA GLY A 49 -5.90 19.89 33.37
C GLY A 49 -5.24 20.33 32.06
N ASN A 50 -4.68 21.56 32.05
CA ASN A 50 -3.69 21.94 31.02
C ASN A 50 -2.40 21.10 31.16
N GLU A 51 -2.14 20.61 32.38
CA GLU A 51 -1.13 19.62 32.71
C GLU A 51 -1.78 18.56 33.60
N ASP A 52 -1.22 17.35 33.64
CA ASP A 52 -1.76 16.23 34.40
C ASP A 52 -1.30 16.30 35.87
N PHE A 53 -2.24 16.58 36.79
CA PHE A 53 -1.94 16.72 38.22
C PHE A 53 -2.14 15.40 38.96
N HIS A 54 -1.08 14.92 39.59
CA HIS A 54 -1.07 13.65 40.31
C HIS A 54 -1.44 13.93 41.76
N VAL A 55 -2.49 13.27 42.23
CA VAL A 55 -3.09 13.47 43.54
C VAL A 55 -3.09 12.16 44.30
N THR A 56 -2.55 12.18 45.52
CA THR A 56 -2.59 11.06 46.46
C THR A 56 -3.38 11.51 47.68
N VAL A 57 -4.36 10.70 48.09
CA VAL A 57 -5.20 10.92 49.27
C VAL A 57 -5.07 9.72 50.17
N GLU A 58 -4.72 9.95 51.44
CA GLU A 58 -4.59 8.95 52.47
C GLU A 58 -5.31 9.40 53.75
N LYS A 59 -5.83 8.45 54.51
CA LYS A 59 -6.42 8.75 55.82
C LYS A 59 -5.38 8.63 56.94
N ALA A 60 -5.21 9.67 57.74
CA ALA A 60 -4.30 9.67 58.89
C ALA A 60 -4.91 8.95 60.11
N LYS A 61 -4.05 8.51 61.03
CA LYS A 61 -4.41 7.73 62.25
C LYS A 61 -5.42 8.40 63.20
N LYS A 62 -5.67 9.71 63.08
CA LYS A 62 -6.66 10.45 63.88
C LYS A 62 -8.01 10.68 63.18
N GLY A 63 -8.19 10.19 61.96
CA GLY A 63 -9.40 10.41 61.15
C GLY A 63 -9.32 11.61 60.21
N ASP A 64 -8.20 12.33 60.16
CA ASP A 64 -7.98 13.46 59.26
C ASP A 64 -7.48 13.01 57.88
N VAL A 65 -7.86 13.74 56.82
CA VAL A 65 -7.43 13.47 55.44
C VAL A 65 -6.09 14.13 55.16
N VAL A 66 -5.11 13.33 54.75
CA VAL A 66 -3.84 13.83 54.24
C VAL A 66 -3.83 13.66 52.73
N ALA A 67 -3.70 14.77 52.01
CA ALA A 67 -3.69 14.75 50.56
C ALA A 67 -2.47 15.50 50.02
N ARG A 68 -1.89 14.99 48.94
CA ARG A 68 -0.78 15.59 48.22
C ARG A 68 -1.17 15.73 46.76
N CYS A 69 -0.75 16.83 46.15
CA CYS A 69 -0.96 17.10 44.73
C CYS A 69 0.34 17.60 44.13
N SER A 70 0.63 17.21 42.89
CA SER A 70 1.77 17.71 42.13
C SER A 70 1.63 19.18 41.66
N CYS A 71 0.58 19.91 42.06
CA CYS A 71 0.44 21.31 41.65
C CYS A 71 1.34 22.24 42.47
N PRO A 72 1.87 23.34 41.89
CA PRO A 72 2.72 24.28 42.62
C PRO A 72 1.94 24.93 43.76
N SER A 73 2.31 24.64 45.02
CA SER A 73 1.63 25.22 46.18
C SER A 73 2.11 26.65 46.43
N LEU A 74 1.22 27.64 46.32
CA LEU A 74 1.46 28.99 46.85
C LEU A 74 1.50 28.89 48.39
N ALA A 75 2.61 29.31 49.01
CA ALA A 75 2.95 29.11 50.42
C ALA A 75 2.00 29.80 51.44
N SER A 76 0.87 30.37 51.01
CA SER A 76 -0.05 31.18 51.82
C SER A 76 -1.43 30.57 52.06
N PHE A 77 -1.72 29.34 51.60
CA PHE A 77 -2.99 28.66 51.86
C PHE A 77 -2.80 27.41 52.74
N GLN A 78 -3.51 27.36 53.87
CA GLN A 78 -3.56 26.19 54.76
C GLN A 78 -4.52 25.09 54.26
N THR A 79 -5.17 25.25 53.11
CA THR A 79 -6.18 24.33 52.57
C THR A 79 -5.72 23.63 51.29
N TYR A 80 -6.27 22.44 51.00
CA TYR A 80 -5.91 21.67 49.81
C TYR A 80 -6.46 22.27 48.50
N CYS A 81 -5.75 21.98 47.40
CA CYS A 81 -6.03 22.55 46.09
C CYS A 81 -7.31 21.97 45.45
N GLN A 82 -7.75 22.62 44.37
CA GLN A 82 -8.93 22.19 43.59
C GLN A 82 -8.82 20.76 43.01
N HIS A 83 -7.61 20.27 42.72
CA HIS A 83 -7.40 18.91 42.19
C HIS A 83 -7.62 17.85 43.28
N VAL A 84 -7.14 18.12 44.50
CA VAL A 84 -7.44 17.29 45.68
C VAL A 84 -8.95 17.28 45.95
N ALA A 85 -9.60 18.45 45.87
CA ALA A 85 -11.05 18.53 46.03
C ALA A 85 -11.80 17.67 45.00
N ALA A 86 -11.37 17.63 43.74
CA ALA A 86 -11.97 16.81 42.69
C ALA A 86 -11.89 15.30 43.01
N VAL A 87 -10.74 14.83 43.49
CA VAL A 87 -10.53 13.43 43.88
C VAL A 87 -11.35 13.07 45.12
N LEU A 88 -11.43 13.94 46.12
CA LEU A 88 -12.26 13.72 47.31
C LEU A 88 -13.76 13.66 46.99
N ILE A 89 -14.22 14.44 46.00
CA ILE A 89 -15.61 14.37 45.51
C ILE A 89 -15.88 13.03 44.81
N GLN A 90 -14.94 12.56 43.99
CA GLN A 90 -15.03 11.25 43.34
C GLN A 90 -15.12 10.11 44.37
N ILE A 91 -14.29 10.14 45.41
CA ILE A 91 -14.32 9.13 46.48
C ILE A 91 -15.66 9.17 47.23
N ASN A 92 -16.15 10.36 47.60
CA ASN A 92 -17.45 10.51 48.26
C ASN A 92 -18.61 9.99 47.40
N TYR A 93 -18.61 10.29 46.09
CA TYR A 93 -19.63 9.77 45.17
C TYR A 93 -19.60 8.24 45.12
N ASN A 94 -18.42 7.65 44.98
CA ASN A 94 -18.26 6.19 44.94
C ASN A 94 -18.72 5.51 46.25
N GLN A 95 -18.51 6.16 47.41
CA GLN A 95 -19.02 5.67 48.70
C GLN A 95 -20.55 5.70 48.79
N GLN A 96 -21.20 6.65 48.12
CA GLN A 96 -22.66 6.79 48.14
C GLN A 96 -23.36 5.85 47.15
N THR A 97 -22.72 5.50 46.03
CA THR A 97 -23.34 4.69 44.97
C THR A 97 -23.11 3.18 45.10
N GLY A 98 -22.32 2.73 46.09
CA GLY A 98 -22.24 1.32 46.51
C GLY A 98 -22.07 0.32 45.37
N GLY A 99 -20.89 0.28 44.75
CA GLY A 99 -20.53 -0.81 43.82
C GLY A 99 -19.62 -0.38 42.67
N MET A 100 -18.38 -0.87 42.68
CA MET A 100 -17.53 -0.99 41.49
C MET A 100 -18.02 -2.20 40.68
N GLY A 101 -18.80 -1.95 39.62
CA GLY A 101 -19.32 -3.00 38.75
C GLY A 101 -19.84 -2.43 37.43
N SER A 102 -19.27 -2.90 36.34
CA SER A 102 -19.55 -2.56 34.95
C SER A 102 -21.05 -2.51 34.59
N ILE A 103 -21.48 -1.42 33.96
CA ILE A 103 -22.66 -1.42 33.09
C ILE A 103 -22.22 -0.94 31.71
N SER A 104 -22.09 -1.91 30.81
CA SER A 104 -21.89 -1.72 29.39
C SER A 104 -23.04 -0.91 28.79
N SER A 105 -22.76 0.31 28.33
CA SER A 105 -23.57 0.92 27.29
C SER A 105 -23.02 0.42 25.94
N ARG A 106 -23.90 -0.13 25.10
CA ARG A 106 -23.61 -0.60 23.73
C ARG A 106 -22.93 0.46 22.86
N ASN A 107 -22.98 1.73 23.27
CA ASN A 107 -22.32 2.84 22.61
C ASN A 107 -20.81 2.90 22.89
N ASP A 108 -20.30 2.49 24.05
CA ASP A 108 -18.85 2.57 24.31
C ASP A 108 -18.04 1.55 23.49
N GLN A 109 -18.62 0.40 23.13
CA GLN A 109 -17.98 -0.54 22.21
C GLN A 109 -17.97 -0.05 20.76
N LEU A 110 -19.02 0.66 20.32
CA LEU A 110 -19.06 1.30 19.00
C LEU A 110 -18.15 2.54 18.95
N THR A 111 -18.03 3.27 20.05
CA THR A 111 -17.20 4.48 20.13
C THR A 111 -15.72 4.11 20.29
N ASN A 112 -15.36 3.09 21.08
CA ASN A 112 -14.00 2.55 21.11
C ASN A 112 -13.63 1.81 19.83
N GLY A 113 -14.59 1.15 19.17
CA GLY A 113 -14.42 0.61 17.81
C GLY A 113 -14.18 1.72 16.77
N MET A 114 -14.88 2.86 16.88
CA MET A 114 -14.64 4.04 16.04
C MET A 114 -13.31 4.73 16.35
N PHE A 115 -12.91 4.84 17.62
CA PHE A 115 -11.59 5.35 17.98
C PHE A 115 -10.46 4.44 17.47
N GLN A 116 -10.64 3.11 17.43
CA GLN A 116 -9.66 2.20 16.83
C GLN A 116 -9.68 2.17 15.29
N LEU A 117 -10.81 2.48 14.66
CA LEU A 117 -10.93 2.55 13.19
C LEU A 117 -10.25 3.79 12.60
N PHE A 118 -10.12 4.87 13.38
CA PHE A 118 -9.61 6.17 12.95
C PHE A 118 -8.44 6.71 13.79
N ALA A 119 -7.96 5.96 14.78
CA ALA A 119 -6.66 6.26 15.38
C ALA A 119 -5.59 5.80 14.40
N ASP A 120 -4.88 6.76 13.80
CA ASP A 120 -3.65 6.53 13.05
C ASP A 120 -2.58 5.95 13.99
N LYS A 121 -2.69 4.65 14.28
CA LYS A 121 -1.53 3.85 14.66
C LYS A 121 -0.95 3.33 13.35
N PRO A 122 0.29 3.67 12.99
CA PRO A 122 0.93 3.03 11.86
C PRO A 122 0.97 1.53 12.13
N LEU A 123 0.21 0.77 11.33
CA LEU A 123 0.44 -0.66 11.14
C LEU A 123 1.86 -0.78 10.58
N ARG A 124 2.84 -1.03 11.45
CA ARG A 124 4.22 -1.26 11.03
C ARG A 124 4.23 -2.46 10.07
N PRO A 125 5.05 -2.41 9.01
CA PRO A 125 5.12 -3.47 8.02
C PRO A 125 5.54 -4.79 8.68
N LYS A 126 4.99 -5.90 8.17
CA LYS A 126 5.43 -7.26 8.50
C LYS A 126 6.94 -7.38 8.31
N SER A 127 7.63 -7.63 9.42
CA SER A 127 9.00 -8.15 9.55
C SER A 127 9.88 -8.09 8.29
N LYS A 128 10.48 -6.92 8.05
CA LYS A 128 11.87 -6.88 7.59
C LYS A 128 12.62 -6.11 8.67
N GLN A 129 13.61 -6.73 9.32
CA GLN A 129 14.54 -6.01 10.16
C GLN A 129 15.06 -4.80 9.37
N HIS A 130 14.73 -3.60 9.83
CA HIS A 130 15.29 -2.39 9.25
C HIS A 130 16.81 -2.46 9.50
N ARG A 131 17.63 -2.17 8.49
CA ARG A 131 19.10 -2.14 8.59
C ARG A 131 19.63 -1.15 9.66
N PHE A 132 18.74 -0.43 10.35
CA PHE A 132 19.02 0.61 11.34
C PHE A 132 18.11 0.51 12.59
N ASP A 133 17.66 -0.69 12.99
CA ASP A 133 17.01 -0.86 14.31
C ASP A 133 18.10 -0.80 15.41
N THR A 134 18.14 0.29 16.16
CA THR A 134 19.14 0.54 17.22
C THR A 134 18.77 -0.05 18.58
N ARG A 135 17.64 -0.76 18.66
CA ARG A 135 17.15 -1.39 19.90
C ARG A 135 17.90 -2.68 20.21
N GLU A 136 18.07 -2.97 21.49
CA GLU A 136 18.72 -4.18 21.97
C GLU A 136 17.93 -5.43 21.56
N ILE A 137 18.60 -6.40 20.95
CA ILE A 137 17.96 -7.67 20.56
C ILE A 137 17.79 -8.51 21.82
N LEU A 138 16.54 -8.71 22.22
CA LEU A 138 16.17 -9.54 23.35
C LEU A 138 15.99 -10.99 22.91
N ASP A 139 16.86 -11.87 23.41
CA ASP A 139 16.69 -13.30 23.22
C ASP A 139 15.55 -13.84 24.10
N VAL A 140 14.70 -14.66 23.50
CA VAL A 140 13.59 -15.33 24.17
C VAL A 140 13.80 -16.84 24.06
N ALA A 141 13.77 -17.53 25.20
CA ALA A 141 13.79 -18.99 25.21
C ALA A 141 12.36 -19.53 25.36
N PHE A 142 11.99 -20.48 24.51
CA PHE A 142 10.69 -21.14 24.50
C PHE A 142 10.81 -22.53 25.09
N ILE A 143 10.05 -22.83 26.14
CA ILE A 143 10.02 -24.14 26.77
C ILE A 143 8.68 -24.80 26.42
N CYS A 144 8.75 -25.81 25.56
CA CYS A 144 7.62 -26.64 25.18
C CYS A 144 7.46 -27.77 26.20
N LEU A 145 6.26 -27.99 26.73
CA LEU A 145 5.99 -29.06 27.70
C LEU A 145 4.66 -29.78 27.42
N PRO A 146 4.63 -31.11 27.41
CA PRO A 146 3.40 -31.87 27.29
C PRO A 146 2.67 -31.96 28.64
N VAL A 147 1.42 -31.51 28.69
CA VAL A 147 0.54 -31.49 29.86
C VAL A 147 -0.53 -32.56 29.72
N ALA A 148 -0.74 -33.35 30.76
CA ALA A 148 -1.74 -34.44 30.76
C ALA A 148 -3.18 -33.95 30.54
N THR A 149 -3.94 -34.67 29.72
CA THR A 149 -5.39 -34.51 29.56
C THR A 149 -6.16 -35.60 30.32
N LYS A 150 -7.46 -35.38 30.56
CA LYS A 150 -8.35 -36.38 31.20
C LYS A 150 -8.50 -37.68 30.40
N SER A 151 -8.30 -37.64 29.07
CA SER A 151 -8.42 -38.79 28.16
C SER A 151 -7.26 -39.79 28.27
N GLY A 152 -6.18 -39.43 28.98
CA GLY A 152 -4.91 -40.18 29.05
C GLY A 152 -3.84 -39.69 28.07
N GLY A 153 -4.16 -38.70 27.25
CA GLY A 153 -3.28 -38.04 26.30
C GLY A 153 -2.51 -36.85 26.87
N ALA A 154 -1.94 -36.03 25.98
CA ALA A 154 -1.26 -34.79 26.36
C ALA A 154 -1.43 -33.65 25.35
N LEU A 155 -1.54 -32.42 25.88
CA LEU A 155 -1.53 -31.17 25.14
C LEU A 155 -0.21 -30.43 25.29
N LEU A 156 0.22 -29.70 24.27
CA LEU A 156 1.49 -28.98 24.33
C LEU A 156 1.28 -27.56 24.83
N GLY A 157 1.90 -27.24 25.97
CA GLY A 157 2.03 -25.90 26.51
C GLY A 157 3.36 -25.26 26.15
N ILE A 158 3.41 -23.93 26.10
CA ILE A 158 4.63 -23.13 25.94
C ILE A 158 4.79 -22.18 27.13
N GLN A 159 5.98 -22.17 27.72
CA GLN A 159 6.47 -21.16 28.65
C GLN A 159 7.58 -20.32 28.00
N LEU A 160 7.75 -19.08 28.45
CA LEU A 160 8.75 -18.16 27.91
C LEU A 160 9.75 -17.73 28.99
N LYS A 161 11.00 -17.53 28.58
CA LYS A 161 12.01 -16.79 29.34
C LYS A 161 12.58 -15.64 28.53
N LEU A 162 12.58 -14.44 29.10
CA LEU A 162 13.24 -13.26 28.54
C LEU A 162 14.72 -13.24 28.96
N ALA A 163 15.59 -12.79 28.04
CA ALA A 163 17.05 -12.78 28.21
C ALA A 163 17.62 -14.16 28.61
N LYS A 164 16.91 -15.25 28.29
CA LYS A 164 17.21 -16.66 28.67
C LYS A 164 17.18 -16.95 30.18
N THR A 165 16.93 -15.96 31.02
CA THR A 165 17.03 -16.07 32.49
C THR A 165 15.69 -15.85 33.19
N TYR A 166 14.89 -14.87 32.76
CA TYR A 166 13.70 -14.42 33.48
C TYR A 166 12.43 -15.11 32.97
N PHE A 167 11.81 -15.96 33.78
CA PHE A 167 10.54 -16.61 33.45
C PHE A 167 9.38 -15.59 33.40
N ILE A 168 8.49 -15.77 32.42
CA ILE A 168 7.25 -14.99 32.31
C ILE A 168 6.13 -15.71 33.06
N ASN A 169 5.77 -15.19 34.23
CA ASN A 169 4.72 -15.79 35.07
C ASN A 169 3.30 -15.49 34.56
N HIS A 170 3.12 -14.43 33.77
CA HIS A 170 1.84 -14.02 33.19
C HIS A 170 1.97 -13.88 31.67
N ILE A 171 2.03 -15.01 30.98
CA ILE A 171 2.30 -15.07 29.53
C ILE A 171 1.26 -14.29 28.70
N ARG A 172 -0.02 -14.36 29.10
CA ARG A 172 -1.14 -13.69 28.42
C ARG A 172 -1.03 -12.18 28.52
N GLU A 173 -0.63 -11.69 29.70
CA GLU A 173 -0.37 -10.27 29.93
C GLU A 173 0.83 -9.81 29.09
N PHE A 174 1.93 -10.57 29.11
CA PHE A 174 3.10 -10.26 28.29
C PHE A 174 2.76 -10.16 26.79
N LEU A 175 2.04 -11.13 26.23
CA LEU A 175 1.66 -11.12 24.81
C LEU A 175 0.76 -9.91 24.46
N SER A 176 -0.21 -9.58 25.33
CA SER A 176 -1.06 -8.39 25.20
C SER A 176 -0.25 -7.09 25.26
N LYS A 177 0.75 -7.00 26.16
CA LYS A 177 1.65 -5.84 26.28
C LYS A 177 2.58 -5.71 25.09
N VAL A 178 3.12 -6.81 24.56
CA VAL A 178 3.94 -6.82 23.34
C VAL A 178 3.13 -6.35 22.13
N GLU A 179 1.90 -6.83 21.96
CA GLU A 179 1.02 -6.41 20.87
C GLU A 179 0.67 -4.91 20.95
N LYS A 180 0.34 -4.43 22.15
CA LYS A 180 0.00 -3.02 22.39
C LYS A 180 1.20 -2.08 22.39
N ARG A 181 2.42 -2.62 22.39
CA ARG A 181 3.70 -1.92 22.60
C ARG A 181 3.74 -1.18 23.94
N GLU A 182 3.44 -1.90 24.99
CA GLU A 182 3.51 -1.42 26.37
C GLU A 182 4.66 -2.11 27.11
N THR A 183 5.19 -1.44 28.13
CA THR A 183 6.21 -1.98 29.03
C THR A 183 5.63 -3.14 29.84
N PHE A 184 6.39 -4.24 29.95
CA PHE A 184 6.05 -5.40 30.77
C PHE A 184 7.13 -5.64 31.83
N HIS A 185 6.73 -5.61 33.10
CA HIS A 185 7.62 -5.87 34.23
C HIS A 185 7.71 -7.38 34.45
N CYS A 186 8.82 -7.98 34.07
CA CYS A 186 9.02 -9.43 34.18
C CYS A 186 9.47 -9.85 35.59
N SER A 187 10.35 -9.06 36.20
CA SER A 187 10.83 -9.24 37.57
C SER A 187 11.30 -7.88 38.13
N ASN A 188 11.70 -7.84 39.40
CA ASN A 188 12.31 -6.64 40.00
C ASN A 188 13.63 -6.24 39.33
N GLU A 189 14.26 -7.14 38.56
CA GLU A 189 15.56 -6.95 37.92
C GLU A 189 15.45 -6.75 36.40
N PHE A 190 14.33 -7.13 35.78
CA PHE A 190 14.16 -7.07 34.33
C PHE A 190 12.79 -6.59 33.89
N THR A 191 12.78 -5.57 33.04
CA THR A 191 11.58 -4.97 32.45
C THR A 191 11.74 -4.92 30.94
N TYR A 192 10.79 -5.53 30.23
CA TYR A 192 10.69 -5.40 28.79
C TYR A 192 10.09 -4.04 28.42
N THR A 193 10.88 -3.20 27.76
CA THR A 193 10.45 -1.90 27.21
C THR A 193 10.52 -1.92 25.67
N PRO A 194 9.41 -1.70 24.95
CA PRO A 194 9.34 -1.78 23.48
C PRO A 194 10.24 -0.79 22.71
N ASP A 195 10.54 0.36 23.31
CA ASP A 195 11.40 1.38 22.72
C ASP A 195 12.89 1.06 22.90
N VAL A 196 13.22 0.12 23.79
CA VAL A 196 14.60 -0.30 24.11
C VAL A 196 14.91 -1.68 23.53
N HIS A 197 13.92 -2.59 23.50
CA HIS A 197 14.10 -3.98 23.10
C HIS A 197 13.43 -4.30 21.76
N SER A 198 14.06 -5.18 20.99
CA SER A 198 13.54 -5.78 19.76
C SER A 198 13.71 -7.30 19.78
N PHE A 199 13.01 -8.03 18.90
CA PHE A 199 13.17 -9.47 18.77
C PHE A 199 13.83 -9.81 17.42
N LYS A 200 14.60 -10.91 17.38
CA LYS A 200 15.03 -11.51 16.11
C LYS A 200 13.81 -11.92 15.28
N GLN A 201 13.96 -11.97 13.96
CA GLN A 201 12.84 -12.23 13.04
C GLN A 201 12.15 -13.57 13.32
N GLU A 202 12.93 -14.60 13.65
CA GLU A 202 12.44 -15.95 13.98
C GLU A 202 11.67 -15.96 15.30
N THR A 203 12.16 -15.22 16.29
CA THR A 203 11.55 -15.08 17.61
C THR A 203 10.24 -14.28 17.54
N ASP A 204 10.23 -13.16 16.80
CA ASP A 204 9.02 -12.36 16.55
C ASP A 204 7.95 -13.21 15.86
N ALA A 205 8.33 -14.03 14.87
CA ALA A 205 7.38 -14.91 14.19
C ALA A 205 6.66 -15.87 15.16
N ILE A 206 7.36 -16.42 16.16
CA ILE A 206 6.75 -17.26 17.21
C ILE A 206 5.83 -16.43 18.11
N ILE A 207 6.29 -15.26 18.57
CA ILE A 207 5.50 -14.36 19.43
C ILE A 207 4.21 -13.93 18.74
N GLN A 208 4.25 -13.59 17.45
CA GLN A 208 3.05 -13.23 16.67
C GLN A 208 2.07 -14.41 16.55
N GLN A 209 2.56 -15.65 16.43
CA GLN A 209 1.68 -16.82 16.44
C GLN A 209 1.06 -17.06 17.83
N LEU A 210 1.81 -16.84 18.90
CA LEU A 210 1.29 -16.90 20.26
C LEU A 210 0.24 -15.82 20.54
N ILE A 211 0.38 -14.60 20.00
CA ILE A 211 -0.63 -13.53 20.08
C ILE A 211 -1.94 -13.97 19.38
N LYS A 212 -1.86 -14.60 18.21
CA LYS A 212 -3.05 -15.12 17.52
C LYS A 212 -3.74 -16.23 18.31
N ILE A 213 -2.94 -17.12 18.93
CA ILE A 213 -3.47 -18.18 19.80
C ILE A 213 -4.19 -17.57 21.01
N TYR A 214 -3.58 -16.56 21.64
CA TYR A 214 -4.16 -15.81 22.75
C TYR A 214 -5.53 -15.17 22.37
N HIS A 215 -5.66 -14.56 21.19
CA HIS A 215 -6.94 -13.97 20.76
C HIS A 215 -8.05 -15.00 20.52
N ASN A 216 -7.69 -16.19 20.07
CA ASN A 216 -8.63 -17.26 19.79
C ASN A 216 -8.86 -18.20 20.99
N GLU A 217 -8.18 -17.96 22.11
CA GLU A 217 -8.18 -18.84 23.29
C GLU A 217 -9.61 -19.05 23.83
N LYS A 218 -10.41 -17.98 23.90
CA LYS A 218 -11.81 -18.02 24.38
C LYS A 218 -12.75 -18.90 23.54
N MET A 219 -12.42 -19.18 22.28
CA MET A 219 -13.26 -20.01 21.40
C MET A 219 -13.09 -21.51 21.66
N TYR A 220 -11.99 -21.92 22.29
CA TYR A 220 -11.65 -23.34 22.49
C TYR A 220 -11.41 -23.70 23.97
N GLU A 221 -11.42 -22.72 24.87
CA GLU A 221 -11.25 -22.87 26.32
C GLU A 221 -12.28 -23.83 26.96
N ASP A 222 -13.49 -23.90 26.40
CA ASP A 222 -14.55 -24.82 26.85
C ASP A 222 -14.37 -26.25 26.34
N ALA A 223 -13.63 -26.46 25.24
CA ALA A 223 -13.45 -27.76 24.59
C ALA A 223 -12.23 -28.54 25.10
N LEU A 224 -11.24 -27.85 25.67
CA LEU A 224 -10.00 -28.45 26.14
C LEU A 224 -10.17 -28.91 27.60
N GLU A 225 -10.60 -30.16 27.79
CA GLU A 225 -10.76 -30.82 29.10
C GLU A 225 -9.42 -31.07 29.84
N VAL A 226 -8.62 -30.03 30.07
CA VAL A 226 -7.28 -30.11 30.68
C VAL A 226 -7.36 -29.90 32.19
N HIS A 227 -6.53 -30.62 32.95
CA HIS A 227 -6.39 -30.43 34.40
C HIS A 227 -5.79 -29.09 34.81
N ALA A 228 -5.28 -28.28 33.88
CA ALA A 228 -4.45 -27.11 34.14
C ALA A 228 -5.19 -25.77 33.95
N LYS A 229 -6.43 -25.65 34.46
CA LYS A 229 -7.29 -24.48 34.21
C LYS A 229 -6.81 -23.15 34.84
N GLN A 230 -5.58 -23.04 35.35
CA GLN A 230 -5.09 -21.85 36.07
C GLN A 230 -3.57 -21.61 35.98
N ASP A 231 -2.85 -22.19 35.02
CA ASP A 231 -1.41 -21.86 34.89
C ASP A 231 -1.23 -20.62 33.98
N GLU A 232 -1.05 -19.47 34.62
CA GLU A 232 -0.83 -18.19 33.93
C GLU A 232 0.57 -18.07 33.30
N SER A 233 1.48 -18.99 33.63
CA SER A 233 2.84 -19.01 33.10
C SER A 233 2.96 -19.69 31.72
N MET A 234 1.91 -20.40 31.30
CA MET A 234 1.89 -21.14 30.04
C MET A 234 0.64 -20.91 29.20
N ILE A 235 0.80 -21.05 27.88
CA ILE A 235 -0.29 -21.04 26.91
C ILE A 235 -0.29 -22.34 26.12
N PHE A 236 -1.48 -22.91 25.89
CA PHE A 236 -1.63 -24.14 25.11
C PHE A 236 -1.64 -23.85 23.62
N ILE A 237 -0.99 -24.72 22.85
CA ILE A 237 -1.02 -24.64 21.39
C ILE A 237 -2.24 -25.42 20.88
N PRO A 238 -3.22 -24.82 20.20
CA PRO A 238 -4.31 -25.55 19.59
C PRO A 238 -3.79 -26.50 18.50
N PRO A 239 -4.36 -27.70 18.33
CA PRO A 239 -3.98 -28.63 17.26
C PRO A 239 -3.97 -28.02 15.86
N ALA A 240 -4.95 -27.16 15.56
CA ALA A 240 -5.06 -26.46 14.28
C ALA A 240 -3.86 -25.54 13.98
N SER A 241 -3.20 -25.01 15.02
CA SER A 241 -2.05 -24.10 14.91
C SER A 241 -0.71 -24.81 15.04
N TRP A 242 -0.70 -26.14 15.24
CA TRP A 242 0.51 -26.90 15.55
C TRP A 242 1.52 -26.91 14.42
N ASN A 243 1.10 -27.15 13.17
CA ASN A 243 2.04 -27.25 12.05
C ASN A 243 2.77 -25.93 11.80
N ASP A 244 2.06 -24.81 11.88
CA ASP A 244 2.63 -23.46 11.74
C ASP A 244 3.59 -23.16 12.90
N MET A 245 3.20 -23.53 14.12
CA MET A 245 4.01 -23.34 15.32
C MET A 245 5.27 -24.21 15.31
N LEU A 246 5.17 -25.47 14.90
CA LEU A 246 6.29 -26.42 14.78
C LEU A 246 7.32 -25.94 13.74
N SER A 247 6.86 -25.41 12.60
CA SER A 247 7.76 -24.82 11.61
C SER A 247 8.47 -23.56 12.13
N ALA A 248 7.83 -22.78 13.01
CA ALA A 248 8.45 -21.59 13.59
C ALA A 248 9.45 -21.98 14.70
N LEU A 249 9.06 -22.87 15.62
CA LEU A 249 9.89 -23.34 16.72
C LEU A 249 11.14 -24.11 16.26
N SER A 250 11.05 -24.86 15.17
CA SER A 250 12.21 -25.60 14.60
C SER A 250 13.29 -24.69 14.02
N ARG A 251 12.97 -23.43 13.70
CA ARG A 251 13.92 -22.44 13.16
C ARG A 251 14.48 -21.50 14.23
N ALA A 252 13.91 -21.51 15.43
CA ALA A 252 14.35 -20.65 16.52
C ALA A 252 15.56 -21.24 17.27
N GLU A 253 16.46 -20.35 17.67
CA GLU A 253 17.74 -20.69 18.28
C GLU A 253 17.61 -21.24 19.72
N TYR A 254 16.61 -20.75 20.47
CA TYR A 254 16.44 -21.04 21.90
C TYR A 254 15.08 -21.71 22.17
N VAL A 255 14.96 -22.98 21.76
CA VAL A 255 13.78 -23.80 22.06
C VAL A 255 14.21 -25.01 22.87
N GLN A 256 13.46 -25.34 23.92
CA GLN A 256 13.67 -26.49 24.77
C GLN A 256 12.39 -27.31 24.89
N LEU A 257 12.51 -28.63 24.96
CA LEU A 257 11.40 -29.54 25.18
C LEU A 257 11.56 -30.22 26.54
N LYS A 258 10.57 -30.09 27.41
CA LYS A 258 10.55 -30.73 28.73
C LYS A 258 9.85 -32.09 28.66
N GLN A 259 10.52 -33.15 29.11
CA GLN A 259 9.93 -34.49 29.28
C GLN A 259 10.42 -35.10 30.59
N ASN A 260 9.51 -35.54 31.47
CA ASN A 260 9.83 -36.22 32.74
C ASN A 260 10.94 -35.51 33.57
N GLU A 261 10.80 -34.20 33.78
CA GLU A 261 11.77 -33.31 34.46
C GLU A 261 13.13 -33.09 33.76
N GLN A 262 13.38 -33.71 32.60
CA GLN A 262 14.54 -33.42 31.75
C GLN A 262 14.22 -32.38 30.67
N LEU A 263 15.19 -31.52 30.37
CA LEU A 263 15.12 -30.52 29.31
C LEU A 263 16.01 -30.95 28.14
N PHE A 264 15.40 -31.10 26.97
CA PHE A 264 16.07 -31.39 25.71
C PHE A 264 16.20 -30.11 24.91
N GLN A 265 17.35 -29.90 24.26
CA GLN A 265 17.58 -28.73 23.42
C GLN A 265 16.98 -28.98 22.03
N GLY A 266 16.24 -28.00 21.52
CA GLY A 266 15.58 -28.04 20.22
C GLY A 266 14.34 -28.95 20.17
N LEU A 267 13.62 -28.86 19.04
CA LEU A 267 12.55 -29.79 18.67
C LEU A 267 13.04 -30.69 17.53
N HIS A 268 13.31 -31.95 17.85
CA HIS A 268 13.79 -32.93 16.88
C HIS A 268 12.67 -33.85 16.43
N ILE A 269 12.38 -33.87 15.13
CA ILE A 269 11.39 -34.75 14.52
C ILE A 269 12.13 -36.00 14.00
N SER A 270 11.71 -37.17 14.46
CA SER A 270 12.23 -38.46 14.02
C SER A 270 11.31 -39.08 12.97
N LYS A 271 11.90 -39.65 11.92
CA LYS A 271 11.18 -40.38 10.84
C LYS A 271 11.13 -41.91 11.06
N GLY A 272 11.76 -42.40 12.12
CA GLY A 272 11.79 -43.84 12.45
C GLY A 272 10.59 -44.29 13.29
N LEU A 273 10.51 -45.60 13.56
CA LEU A 273 9.56 -46.15 14.54
C LEU A 273 9.91 -45.69 15.95
N LEU A 274 8.94 -45.69 16.86
CA LEU A 274 9.23 -45.50 18.28
C LEU A 274 10.17 -46.64 18.74
N PRO A 275 11.15 -46.34 19.61
CA PRO A 275 12.06 -47.33 20.20
C PRO A 275 11.38 -48.16 21.29
N LEU A 276 10.20 -48.70 20.96
CA LEU A 276 9.48 -49.70 21.72
C LEU A 276 9.94 -51.08 21.31
N HIS A 277 10.13 -51.95 22.29
CA HIS A 277 10.54 -53.32 22.07
C HIS A 277 9.47 -54.24 22.62
N PHE A 278 8.90 -55.04 21.72
CA PHE A 278 7.89 -56.04 22.02
C PHE A 278 8.55 -57.41 21.90
N GLU A 279 8.77 -58.09 23.02
CA GLU A 279 9.37 -59.43 23.01
C GLU A 279 8.31 -60.47 23.30
N PHE A 280 8.14 -61.40 22.36
CA PHE A 280 7.19 -62.49 22.47
C PHE A 280 7.91 -63.80 22.76
N THR A 281 7.82 -64.27 24.00
CA THR A 281 8.55 -65.44 24.51
C THR A 281 7.60 -66.55 24.94
N LYS A 282 8.06 -67.80 24.88
CA LYS A 282 7.30 -68.94 25.39
C LYS A 282 7.41 -69.01 26.91
N GLY A 283 6.27 -69.03 27.61
CA GLY A 283 6.24 -69.18 29.06
C GLY A 283 6.36 -70.65 29.49
N ASN A 284 6.82 -70.87 30.73
CA ASN A 284 7.04 -72.20 31.30
C ASN A 284 5.75 -73.04 31.49
N ASN A 285 4.57 -72.43 31.37
CA ASN A 285 3.26 -73.07 31.60
C ASN A 285 2.49 -73.40 30.29
N GLY A 286 3.18 -73.47 29.15
CA GLY A 286 2.58 -73.80 27.85
C GLY A 286 1.97 -72.62 27.07
N GLY A 287 1.65 -71.50 27.73
CA GLY A 287 1.26 -70.25 27.08
C GLY A 287 2.43 -69.34 26.70
N PHE A 288 2.14 -68.21 26.07
CA PHE A 288 3.11 -67.22 25.62
C PHE A 288 3.01 -65.92 26.42
N THR A 289 4.11 -65.18 26.52
CA THR A 289 4.16 -63.90 27.21
C THR A 289 4.65 -62.81 26.26
N LEU A 290 3.91 -61.72 26.18
CA LEU A 290 4.33 -60.48 25.51
C LEU A 290 4.92 -59.53 26.55
N HIS A 291 6.21 -59.25 26.44
CA HIS A 291 6.91 -58.23 27.21
C HIS A 291 6.97 -56.92 26.42
N ILE A 292 6.60 -55.81 27.06
CA ILE A 292 6.62 -54.47 26.44
C ILE A 292 7.65 -53.60 27.15
N ASP A 293 8.73 -53.24 26.46
CA ASP A 293 9.75 -52.32 26.96
C ASP A 293 9.69 -50.94 26.29
N GLY A 294 9.93 -49.90 27.08
CA GLY A 294 9.94 -48.49 26.66
C GLY A 294 8.59 -47.76 26.68
N LEU A 295 7.45 -48.44 26.84
CA LEU A 295 6.12 -47.79 26.76
C LEU A 295 5.86 -46.77 27.87
N ASN A 296 6.44 -46.98 29.06
CA ASN A 296 6.39 -46.05 30.18
C ASN A 296 7.12 -44.73 29.93
N ARG A 297 8.05 -44.68 28.96
CA ARG A 297 8.80 -43.48 28.58
C ARG A 297 8.12 -42.69 27.44
N VAL A 298 7.12 -43.28 26.78
CA VAL A 298 6.37 -42.63 25.69
C VAL A 298 5.32 -41.70 26.26
N ARG A 299 5.28 -40.46 25.78
CA ARG A 299 4.18 -39.53 26.03
C ARG A 299 3.38 -39.32 24.76
N VAL A 300 2.13 -39.78 24.72
CA VAL A 300 1.28 -39.67 23.54
C VAL A 300 0.57 -38.32 23.52
N MET A 301 0.56 -37.67 22.35
CA MET A 301 -0.12 -36.40 22.06
C MET A 301 -1.04 -36.61 20.85
N GLU A 302 -2.15 -37.31 21.08
CA GLU A 302 -3.11 -37.78 20.07
C GLU A 302 -3.72 -36.64 19.26
N MET A 303 -3.97 -35.50 19.89
CA MET A 303 -4.53 -34.33 19.22
C MET A 303 -3.57 -33.71 18.19
N TYR A 304 -2.27 -34.02 18.29
CA TYR A 304 -1.24 -33.52 17.38
C TYR A 304 -0.70 -34.61 16.44
N ASN A 305 -1.25 -35.83 16.49
CA ASN A 305 -0.71 -36.99 15.77
C ASN A 305 0.79 -37.22 16.04
N ASN A 306 1.22 -37.07 17.30
CA ASN A 306 2.62 -37.21 17.70
C ASN A 306 2.77 -38.01 19.00
N ALA A 307 3.91 -38.67 19.15
CA ALA A 307 4.38 -39.23 20.42
C ALA A 307 5.79 -38.72 20.74
N LEU A 308 6.06 -38.48 22.01
CA LEU A 308 7.32 -37.98 22.52
C LEU A 308 8.09 -39.10 23.24
N TYR A 309 9.32 -39.35 22.81
CA TYR A 309 10.24 -40.29 23.43
C TYR A 309 11.66 -39.72 23.43
N ASP A 310 12.26 -39.60 24.61
CA ASP A 310 13.64 -39.14 24.83
C ASP A 310 13.98 -37.84 24.07
N GLY A 311 13.11 -36.83 24.22
CA GLY A 311 13.28 -35.51 23.59
C GLY A 311 13.00 -35.45 22.09
N LYS A 312 12.55 -36.55 21.46
CA LYS A 312 12.22 -36.61 20.03
C LYS A 312 10.73 -36.80 19.80
N LEU A 313 10.21 -36.07 18.81
CA LEU A 313 8.84 -36.17 18.34
C LEU A 313 8.74 -37.19 17.21
N TYR A 314 7.83 -38.15 17.35
CA TYR A 314 7.52 -39.18 16.36
C TYR A 314 6.11 -38.95 15.85
N HIS A 315 5.97 -38.74 14.54
CA HIS A 315 4.66 -38.58 13.92
C HIS A 315 3.96 -39.94 13.80
N LEU A 316 2.73 -40.01 14.29
CA LEU A 316 1.94 -41.25 14.32
C LEU A 316 0.48 -40.93 13.94
N PRO A 317 -0.15 -41.75 13.08
CA PRO A 317 -1.58 -41.63 12.81
C PRO A 317 -2.42 -41.70 14.10
N MET A 318 -3.56 -41.00 14.11
CA MET A 318 -4.43 -40.93 15.28
C MET A 318 -4.83 -42.31 15.82
N GLU A 319 -5.08 -43.29 14.94
CA GLU A 319 -5.38 -44.68 15.35
C GLU A 319 -4.24 -45.31 16.17
N ASP A 320 -3.00 -45.07 15.77
CA ASP A 320 -1.81 -45.62 16.44
C ASP A 320 -1.56 -44.91 17.77
N CYS A 321 -1.81 -43.60 17.86
CA CYS A 321 -1.84 -42.87 19.13
C CYS A 321 -2.89 -43.45 20.10
N MET A 322 -4.10 -43.72 19.62
CA MET A 322 -5.16 -44.31 20.45
C MET A 322 -4.79 -45.73 20.91
N ARG A 323 -4.16 -46.54 20.05
CA ARG A 323 -3.63 -47.86 20.43
C ARG A 323 -2.60 -47.77 21.55
N LEU A 324 -1.66 -46.82 21.48
CA LEU A 324 -0.66 -46.60 22.53
C LEU A 324 -1.28 -46.15 23.85
N ILE A 325 -2.26 -45.24 23.82
CA ILE A 325 -2.98 -44.80 25.03
C ILE A 325 -3.70 -45.99 25.69
N GLU A 326 -4.35 -46.86 24.91
CA GLU A 326 -5.04 -48.02 25.45
C GLU A 326 -4.05 -49.05 26.03
N LEU A 327 -2.93 -49.30 25.36
CA LEU A 327 -1.85 -50.14 25.90
C LEU A 327 -1.29 -49.58 27.24
N GLN A 328 -1.11 -48.26 27.34
CA GLN A 328 -0.69 -47.59 28.58
C GLN A 328 -1.73 -47.74 29.70
N LYS A 329 -3.03 -47.63 29.38
CA LYS A 329 -4.12 -47.87 30.32
C LYS A 329 -4.15 -49.33 30.79
N MET A 330 -3.96 -50.28 29.88
CA MET A 330 -3.92 -51.70 30.21
C MET A 330 -2.76 -52.04 31.14
N MET A 331 -1.55 -51.54 30.88
CA MET A 331 -0.37 -51.73 31.74
C MET A 331 -0.55 -51.08 33.12
N SER A 332 -1.16 -49.88 33.17
CA SER A 332 -1.42 -49.18 34.44
C SER A 332 -2.43 -49.91 35.32
N ARG A 333 -3.36 -50.68 34.74
CA ARG A 333 -4.35 -51.51 35.47
C ARG A 333 -3.75 -52.83 35.96
N SER A 334 -2.83 -53.42 35.20
CA SER A 334 -2.22 -54.72 35.52
C SER A 334 -0.97 -54.63 36.40
N ASN A 335 -0.40 -53.43 36.59
CA ASN A 335 0.88 -53.20 37.30
C ASN A 335 2.02 -54.10 36.80
N SER A 336 1.95 -54.52 35.54
CA SER A 336 2.90 -55.45 34.91
C SER A 336 3.16 -55.05 33.47
N ASN A 337 4.41 -55.18 33.04
CA ASN A 337 4.83 -54.97 31.65
C ASN A 337 4.73 -56.25 30.80
N GLN A 338 4.04 -57.27 31.31
CA GLN A 338 3.90 -58.58 30.70
C GLN A 338 2.42 -58.95 30.53
N PHE A 339 2.05 -59.41 29.34
CA PHE A 339 0.72 -59.94 29.03
C PHE A 339 0.80 -61.44 28.71
N TYR A 340 0.04 -62.24 29.44
CA TYR A 340 -0.07 -63.68 29.18
C TYR A 340 -1.10 -63.98 28.09
N ILE A 341 -0.70 -64.78 27.10
CA ILE A 341 -1.51 -65.18 25.96
C ILE A 341 -1.64 -66.71 25.96
N PRO A 342 -2.87 -67.24 26.17
CA PRO A 342 -3.12 -68.68 26.10
C PRO A 342 -2.80 -69.27 24.73
N GLU A 343 -2.29 -70.51 24.70
CA GLU A 343 -1.85 -71.20 23.48
C GLU A 343 -2.95 -71.30 22.41
N ASN A 344 -4.20 -71.56 22.80
CA ASN A 344 -5.36 -71.64 21.90
C ASN A 344 -5.76 -70.32 21.24
N LYS A 345 -5.21 -69.18 21.69
CA LYS A 345 -5.43 -67.86 21.08
C LYS A 345 -4.20 -67.33 20.36
N MET A 346 -3.11 -68.11 20.29
CA MET A 346 -1.84 -67.67 19.75
C MET A 346 -1.92 -67.32 18.26
N GLU A 347 -2.47 -68.20 17.41
CA GLU A 347 -2.55 -67.94 15.96
C GLU A 347 -3.37 -66.68 15.64
N HIS A 348 -4.51 -66.50 16.32
CA HIS A 348 -5.34 -65.30 16.18
C HIS A 348 -4.63 -64.05 16.71
N PHE A 349 -3.87 -64.18 17.81
CA PHE A 349 -3.09 -63.08 18.38
C PHE A 349 -1.97 -62.65 17.42
N VAL A 350 -1.23 -63.60 16.83
CA VAL A 350 -0.18 -63.29 15.87
C VAL A 350 -0.77 -62.70 14.58
N ALA A 351 -1.85 -63.25 14.05
CA ALA A 351 -2.45 -62.75 12.81
C ALA A 351 -3.04 -61.33 12.95
N LYS A 352 -3.66 -60.98 14.09
CA LYS A 352 -4.38 -59.71 14.26
C LYS A 352 -3.65 -58.66 15.11
N VAL A 353 -2.79 -59.06 16.06
CA VAL A 353 -2.16 -58.12 17.02
C VAL A 353 -0.73 -57.78 16.62
N VAL A 354 0.09 -58.75 16.20
CA VAL A 354 1.51 -58.53 15.85
C VAL A 354 1.70 -57.50 14.72
N PRO A 355 0.94 -57.50 13.60
CA PRO A 355 1.04 -56.45 12.58
C PRO A 355 0.74 -55.05 13.12
N GLY A 356 -0.11 -54.94 14.15
CA GLY A 356 -0.36 -53.69 14.85
C GLY A 356 0.83 -53.25 15.70
N LEU A 357 1.49 -54.18 16.40
CA LEU A 357 2.68 -53.90 17.22
C LEU A 357 3.89 -53.53 16.36
N MET A 358 4.07 -54.14 15.19
CA MET A 358 5.14 -53.80 14.23
C MET A 358 5.04 -52.37 13.68
N LYS A 359 3.84 -51.79 13.66
CA LYS A 359 3.64 -50.37 13.29
C LYS A 359 4.02 -49.42 14.42
N LEU A 360 4.02 -49.89 15.66
CA LEU A 360 4.29 -49.09 16.85
C LEU A 360 5.75 -49.18 17.29
N GLY A 361 6.45 -50.28 17.02
CA GLY A 361 7.84 -50.48 17.42
C GLY A 361 8.43 -51.78 16.89
N THR A 362 9.58 -52.16 17.43
CA THR A 362 10.27 -53.39 17.05
C THR A 362 9.68 -54.60 17.76
N VAL A 363 9.36 -55.66 17.01
CA VAL A 363 8.82 -56.90 17.57
C VAL A 363 9.86 -58.00 17.38
N ARG A 364 10.26 -58.66 18.48
CA ARG A 364 11.09 -59.86 18.48
C ARG A 364 10.22 -61.05 18.84
N ILE A 365 10.26 -62.05 17.98
CA ILE A 365 9.51 -63.29 18.10
C ILE A 365 10.53 -64.42 18.22
N ASP A 366 10.38 -65.27 19.23
CA ASP A 366 11.23 -66.45 19.44
C ASP A 366 11.21 -67.38 18.20
N GLU A 367 12.36 -68.00 17.85
CA GLU A 367 12.56 -68.75 16.59
C GLU A 367 11.52 -69.86 16.38
N VAL A 368 11.00 -70.45 17.47
CA VAL A 368 9.97 -71.51 17.46
C VAL A 368 8.62 -71.02 16.88
N ILE A 369 8.40 -69.71 16.80
CA ILE A 369 7.15 -69.08 16.34
C ILE A 369 7.30 -68.52 14.91
N SER A 370 8.53 -68.18 14.47
CA SER A 370 8.82 -67.60 13.14
C SER A 370 8.58 -68.59 12.00
N ASP A 371 8.80 -69.89 12.24
CA ASP A 371 8.63 -70.95 11.22
C ASP A 371 7.15 -71.20 10.84
N ARG A 372 6.18 -70.58 11.52
CA ARG A 372 4.74 -70.75 11.28
C ARG A 372 4.05 -69.57 10.57
N VAL A 373 4.77 -68.50 10.20
CA VAL A 373 4.17 -67.24 9.69
C VAL A 373 4.99 -66.62 8.54
N GLU A 374 5.09 -67.29 7.39
CA GLU A 374 5.45 -66.61 6.13
C GLU A 374 4.17 -66.05 5.48
N THR A 375 4.10 -64.74 5.27
CA THR A 375 3.00 -64.07 4.55
C THR A 375 3.49 -63.51 3.22
N PRO A 376 2.83 -63.79 2.08
CA PRO A 376 3.21 -63.24 0.79
C PRO A 376 2.89 -61.73 0.70
N SER A 377 3.77 -60.94 0.07
CA SER A 377 3.57 -59.49 -0.13
C SER A 377 2.59 -59.18 -1.27
N LEU A 378 1.68 -58.21 -1.08
CA LEU A 378 0.74 -57.73 -2.11
C LEU A 378 1.45 -57.11 -3.31
N LYS A 379 1.11 -57.58 -4.52
CA LYS A 379 1.39 -56.90 -5.81
C LYS A 379 0.07 -56.58 -6.51
N ALA A 380 -0.29 -55.30 -6.58
CA ALA A 380 -1.51 -54.87 -7.25
C ALA A 380 -1.24 -54.55 -8.72
N LYS A 381 -2.11 -54.99 -9.63
CA LYS A 381 -2.01 -54.74 -11.08
C LYS A 381 -3.28 -54.07 -11.59
N LEU A 382 -3.11 -53.00 -12.37
CA LEU A 382 -4.19 -52.26 -13.00
C LEU A 382 -4.08 -52.35 -14.52
N TYR A 383 -5.07 -52.96 -15.18
CA TYR A 383 -5.15 -53.09 -16.62
C TYR A 383 -6.10 -52.05 -17.18
N LEU A 384 -5.62 -51.19 -18.09
CA LEU A 384 -6.39 -50.13 -18.72
C LEU A 384 -6.53 -50.39 -20.21
N ASP A 385 -7.75 -50.38 -20.71
CA ASP A 385 -8.06 -50.50 -22.13
C ASP A 385 -9.17 -49.54 -22.57
N ARG A 386 -9.24 -49.24 -23.88
CA ARG A 386 -10.26 -48.37 -24.46
C ARG A 386 -10.97 -49.09 -25.61
N VAL A 387 -12.24 -49.44 -25.41
CA VAL A 387 -13.06 -50.15 -26.38
C VAL A 387 -14.37 -49.40 -26.61
N LYS A 388 -14.75 -49.16 -27.88
CA LYS A 388 -16.02 -48.49 -28.26
C LYS A 388 -16.29 -47.17 -27.50
N ASN A 389 -15.28 -46.30 -27.37
CA ASN A 389 -15.33 -45.04 -26.62
C ASN A 389 -15.53 -45.16 -25.09
N ARG A 390 -15.21 -46.33 -24.52
CA ARG A 390 -15.32 -46.60 -23.09
C ARG A 390 -13.92 -46.88 -22.55
N LEU A 391 -13.56 -46.25 -21.44
CA LEU A 391 -12.38 -46.63 -20.67
C LEU A 391 -12.76 -47.82 -19.79
N LEU A 392 -12.03 -48.92 -19.90
CA LEU A 392 -12.15 -50.13 -19.10
C LEU A 392 -10.94 -50.22 -18.17
N ALA A 393 -11.17 -50.56 -16.91
CA ALA A 393 -10.13 -50.79 -15.93
C ALA A 393 -10.38 -52.11 -15.18
N GLY A 394 -9.39 -53.00 -15.16
CA GLY A 394 -9.39 -54.23 -14.36
C GLY A 394 -8.34 -54.13 -13.26
N LEU A 395 -8.71 -54.42 -12.02
CA LEU A 395 -7.83 -54.37 -10.86
C LEU A 395 -7.65 -55.78 -10.29
N GLU A 396 -6.40 -56.19 -10.08
CA GLU A 396 -6.07 -57.50 -9.50
C GLU A 396 -5.09 -57.35 -8.34
N PHE A 397 -5.31 -58.10 -7.26
CA PHE A 397 -4.41 -58.19 -6.10
C PHE A 397 -3.72 -59.55 -6.07
N HIS A 398 -2.39 -59.56 -6.21
CA HIS A 398 -1.58 -60.79 -6.29
C HIS A 398 -0.85 -61.02 -4.95
N TYR A 399 -1.07 -62.20 -4.34
CA TYR A 399 -0.40 -62.68 -3.14
C TYR A 399 0.29 -64.02 -3.44
N GLY A 400 1.56 -63.98 -3.85
CA GLY A 400 2.26 -65.18 -4.32
C GLY A 400 1.56 -65.77 -5.56
N ASN A 401 0.95 -66.96 -5.42
CA ASN A 401 0.22 -67.65 -6.49
C ASN A 401 -1.29 -67.36 -6.48
N VAL A 402 -1.80 -66.59 -5.51
CA VAL A 402 -3.22 -66.28 -5.38
C VAL A 402 -3.52 -64.92 -6.01
N VAL A 403 -4.49 -64.88 -6.91
CA VAL A 403 -4.97 -63.66 -7.56
C VAL A 403 -6.39 -63.39 -7.05
N ILE A 404 -6.63 -62.18 -6.56
CA ILE A 404 -7.90 -61.74 -6.03
C ILE A 404 -8.42 -60.60 -6.90
N ASN A 405 -9.62 -60.75 -7.46
CA ASN A 405 -10.36 -59.68 -8.09
C ASN A 405 -11.29 -59.04 -7.04
N PRO A 406 -11.13 -57.74 -6.70
CA PRO A 406 -11.91 -57.10 -5.64
C PRO A 406 -13.41 -56.92 -5.99
N LEU A 407 -13.83 -57.22 -7.21
CA LEU A 407 -15.22 -57.10 -7.67
C LEU A 407 -15.97 -58.43 -7.76
N GLU A 408 -15.29 -59.58 -7.57
CA GLU A 408 -15.93 -60.90 -7.55
C GLU A 408 -16.47 -61.24 -6.15
N GLU A 409 -17.72 -61.70 -6.04
CA GLU A 409 -18.40 -61.99 -4.76
C GLU A 409 -18.05 -63.36 -4.15
N ASP A 410 -17.27 -64.20 -4.84
CA ASP A 410 -16.87 -65.51 -4.32
C ASP A 410 -15.72 -65.38 -3.32
N GLY A 411 -16.12 -65.21 -2.05
CA GLY A 411 -15.23 -65.26 -0.90
C GLY A 411 -14.61 -66.65 -0.72
N GLN A 412 -13.49 -66.92 -1.40
CA GLN A 412 -12.59 -67.96 -0.92
C GLN A 412 -11.99 -67.49 0.42
N PRO A 413 -12.13 -68.27 1.51
CA PRO A 413 -11.47 -67.95 2.77
C PRO A 413 -9.96 -68.04 2.56
N SER A 414 -9.30 -66.89 2.45
CA SER A 414 -7.85 -66.80 2.31
C SER A 414 -7.19 -67.23 3.63
N VAL A 415 -6.39 -68.30 3.57
CA VAL A 415 -5.66 -68.92 4.70
C VAL A 415 -4.44 -68.08 5.14
N PHE A 416 -4.23 -66.90 4.54
CA PHE A 416 -3.08 -66.02 4.76
C PHE A 416 -3.53 -64.57 5.02
N ASN A 417 -2.66 -63.78 5.67
CA ASN A 417 -2.96 -62.40 6.06
C ASN A 417 -2.88 -61.46 4.85
N ARG A 418 -4.00 -60.84 4.46
CA ARG A 418 -4.06 -59.84 3.37
C ARG A 418 -3.60 -58.46 3.87
N ASP A 419 -2.94 -57.69 3.01
CA ASP A 419 -2.62 -56.27 3.26
C ASP A 419 -3.87 -55.40 3.00
N GLU A 420 -4.89 -55.58 3.85
CA GLU A 420 -6.19 -54.89 3.74
C GLU A 420 -6.04 -53.36 3.72
N LYS A 421 -4.96 -52.82 4.32
CA LYS A 421 -4.71 -51.37 4.34
C LYS A 421 -4.36 -50.85 2.95
N LYS A 422 -3.41 -51.50 2.25
CA LYS A 422 -3.04 -51.11 0.88
C LYS A 422 -4.13 -51.42 -0.13
N GLU A 423 -4.82 -52.54 0.02
CA GLU A 423 -5.98 -52.86 -0.82
C GLU A 423 -7.06 -51.77 -0.69
N LYS A 424 -7.39 -51.38 0.54
CA LYS A 424 -8.37 -50.32 0.80
C LYS A 424 -7.92 -48.97 0.25
N GLU A 425 -6.65 -48.60 0.40
CA GLU A 425 -6.11 -47.36 -0.17
C GLU A 425 -6.27 -47.31 -1.71
N ILE A 426 -5.98 -48.42 -2.41
CA ILE A 426 -6.16 -48.52 -3.86
C ILE A 426 -7.65 -48.48 -4.23
N LEU A 427 -8.50 -49.16 -3.47
CA LEU A 427 -9.95 -49.19 -3.70
C LEU A 427 -10.61 -47.84 -3.43
N ASP A 428 -10.15 -47.09 -2.42
CA ASP A 428 -10.65 -45.76 -2.10
C ASP A 428 -10.34 -44.82 -3.29
N ILE A 429 -9.11 -44.80 -3.81
CA ILE A 429 -8.72 -44.02 -5.01
C ILE A 429 -9.55 -44.42 -6.25
N MET A 430 -9.79 -45.73 -6.45
CA MET A 430 -10.61 -46.23 -7.56
C MET A 430 -12.11 -45.94 -7.39
N SER A 431 -12.61 -45.79 -6.15
CA SER A 431 -14.01 -45.49 -5.86
C SER A 431 -14.33 -44.00 -5.90
N GLU A 432 -13.34 -43.15 -5.61
CA GLU A 432 -13.39 -41.71 -5.85
C GLU A 432 -13.36 -41.38 -7.36
N SER A 433 -12.86 -42.31 -8.17
CA SER A 433 -12.91 -42.21 -9.62
C SER A 433 -14.33 -42.48 -10.14
N ALA A 434 -14.79 -41.73 -11.14
CA ALA A 434 -16.17 -41.81 -11.66
C ALA A 434 -16.47 -43.06 -12.53
N PHE A 435 -15.95 -44.22 -12.14
CA PHE A 435 -16.21 -45.51 -12.77
C PHE A 435 -17.55 -46.12 -12.34
N ALA A 436 -18.26 -46.72 -13.28
CA ALA A 436 -19.30 -47.68 -12.99
C ALA A 436 -18.66 -49.08 -12.77
N LYS A 437 -19.17 -49.82 -11.79
CA LYS A 437 -18.71 -51.18 -11.45
C LYS A 437 -19.51 -52.23 -12.25
N THR A 438 -18.84 -53.30 -12.65
CA THR A 438 -19.41 -54.54 -13.19
C THR A 438 -18.82 -55.73 -12.46
N GLU A 439 -19.38 -56.92 -12.64
CA GLU A 439 -18.93 -58.17 -11.98
C GLU A 439 -17.44 -58.50 -12.24
N GLY A 440 -16.84 -57.99 -13.31
CA GLY A 440 -15.44 -58.27 -13.68
C GLY A 440 -14.54 -57.04 -13.85
N GLY A 441 -14.99 -55.83 -13.52
CA GLY A 441 -14.18 -54.62 -13.76
C GLY A 441 -14.91 -53.29 -13.65
N TYR A 442 -14.17 -52.22 -13.93
CA TYR A 442 -14.64 -50.84 -13.92
C TYR A 442 -14.77 -50.31 -15.36
N PHE A 443 -15.79 -49.49 -15.62
CA PHE A 443 -15.88 -48.77 -16.90
C PHE A 443 -16.37 -47.32 -16.74
N MET A 444 -15.95 -46.43 -17.64
CA MET A 444 -16.49 -45.06 -17.73
C MET A 444 -16.69 -44.62 -19.18
N HIS A 445 -17.63 -43.70 -19.39
CA HIS A 445 -18.03 -43.20 -20.72
C HIS A 445 -17.90 -41.68 -20.86
N ASN A 446 -17.77 -40.96 -19.76
CA ASN A 446 -17.64 -39.51 -19.76
C ASN A 446 -16.18 -39.12 -20.06
N GLU A 447 -15.97 -38.31 -21.11
CA GLU A 447 -14.64 -37.87 -21.55
C GLU A 447 -13.91 -36.97 -20.54
N GLU A 448 -14.64 -36.17 -19.77
CA GLU A 448 -14.06 -35.35 -18.69
C GLU A 448 -13.62 -36.22 -17.50
N ALA A 449 -14.45 -37.20 -17.11
CA ALA A 449 -14.07 -38.19 -16.11
C ALA A 449 -12.86 -39.01 -16.56
N GLU A 450 -12.83 -39.39 -17.84
CA GLU A 450 -11.70 -40.10 -18.46
C GLU A 450 -10.42 -39.27 -18.41
N TYR A 451 -10.48 -37.99 -18.82
CA TYR A 451 -9.34 -37.08 -18.73
C TYR A 451 -8.83 -36.97 -17.29
N ASN A 452 -9.74 -36.73 -16.34
CA ASN A 452 -9.38 -36.59 -14.93
C ASN A 452 -8.67 -37.85 -14.40
N PHE A 453 -9.21 -39.02 -14.71
CA PHE A 453 -8.61 -40.28 -14.30
C PHE A 453 -7.21 -40.49 -14.92
N LEU A 454 -7.10 -40.35 -16.24
CA LEU A 454 -5.84 -40.61 -16.95
C LEU A 454 -4.74 -39.58 -16.64
N TYR A 455 -5.10 -38.32 -16.42
CA TYR A 455 -4.14 -37.23 -16.21
C TYR A 455 -3.80 -36.99 -14.74
N HIS A 456 -4.77 -37.07 -13.82
CA HIS A 456 -4.56 -36.76 -12.40
C HIS A 456 -4.44 -38.01 -11.51
N ILE A 457 -5.22 -39.06 -11.76
CA ILE A 457 -5.33 -40.23 -10.86
C ILE A 457 -4.32 -41.34 -11.22
N VAL A 458 -4.12 -41.63 -12.51
CA VAL A 458 -3.12 -42.63 -12.95
C VAL A 458 -1.69 -42.33 -12.43
N PRO A 459 -1.20 -41.08 -12.41
CA PRO A 459 0.10 -40.76 -11.82
C PRO A 459 0.20 -41.06 -10.32
N THR A 460 -0.87 -40.87 -9.54
CA THR A 460 -0.88 -41.18 -8.09
C THR A 460 -0.87 -42.69 -7.86
N LEU A 461 -1.55 -43.46 -8.73
CA LEU A 461 -1.59 -44.92 -8.70
C LEU A 461 -0.25 -45.59 -9.05
N LYS A 462 0.62 -44.93 -9.83
CA LYS A 462 1.90 -45.52 -10.32
C LYS A 462 2.86 -45.97 -9.20
N GLY A 463 2.70 -45.47 -7.98
CA GLY A 463 3.47 -45.90 -6.80
C GLY A 463 2.83 -47.06 -6.00
N LEU A 464 1.56 -47.37 -6.25
CA LEU A 464 0.77 -48.34 -5.51
C LEU A 464 0.39 -49.57 -6.34
N VAL A 465 0.29 -49.43 -7.67
CA VAL A 465 -0.11 -50.50 -8.60
C VAL A 465 0.80 -50.54 -9.84
N ASP A 466 1.02 -51.73 -10.37
CA ASP A 466 1.65 -51.94 -11.68
C ASP A 466 0.62 -51.69 -12.79
N ILE A 467 0.85 -50.67 -13.62
CA ILE A 467 -0.12 -50.22 -14.63
C ILE A 467 0.20 -50.82 -16.01
N TYR A 468 -0.76 -51.56 -16.57
CA TYR A 468 -0.72 -52.15 -17.90
C TYR A 468 -1.74 -51.46 -18.79
N ALA A 469 -1.28 -50.65 -19.75
CA ALA A 469 -2.16 -49.87 -20.62
C ALA A 469 -1.98 -50.24 -22.09
N THR A 470 -3.09 -50.39 -22.82
CA THR A 470 -3.06 -50.62 -24.28
C THR A 470 -2.59 -49.38 -25.04
N THR A 471 -2.20 -49.56 -26.31
CA THR A 471 -1.78 -48.45 -27.19
C THR A 471 -2.86 -47.37 -27.31
N ALA A 472 -4.14 -47.77 -27.32
CA ALA A 472 -5.28 -46.85 -27.37
C ALA A 472 -5.33 -45.90 -26.15
N ILE A 473 -4.97 -46.39 -24.96
CA ILE A 473 -4.84 -45.57 -23.75
C ILE A 473 -3.60 -44.69 -23.79
N LYS A 474 -2.46 -45.25 -24.22
CA LYS A 474 -1.19 -44.50 -24.28
C LYS A 474 -1.26 -43.29 -25.22
N LEU A 475 -2.06 -43.37 -26.29
CA LEU A 475 -2.26 -42.29 -27.27
C LEU A 475 -3.41 -41.33 -26.91
N ARG A 476 -4.21 -41.63 -25.87
CA ARG A 476 -5.37 -40.82 -25.50
C ARG A 476 -5.01 -39.49 -24.85
N ILE A 477 -3.95 -39.45 -24.05
CA ILE A 477 -3.38 -38.20 -23.54
C ILE A 477 -2.26 -37.78 -24.48
N HIS A 478 -2.30 -36.53 -24.95
CA HIS A 478 -1.24 -35.98 -25.79
C HIS A 478 0.03 -35.80 -24.94
N LYS A 479 1.15 -36.42 -25.37
CA LYS A 479 2.44 -36.41 -24.64
C LYS A 479 3.55 -35.61 -25.35
N GLY A 480 3.21 -34.83 -26.36
CA GLY A 480 4.16 -33.96 -27.05
C GLY A 480 4.65 -32.82 -26.15
N ASP A 481 5.83 -32.29 -26.48
CA ASP A 481 6.29 -31.00 -25.98
C ASP A 481 5.40 -29.91 -26.57
N THR A 482 4.35 -29.54 -25.83
CA THR A 482 3.33 -28.57 -26.25
C THR A 482 3.59 -27.19 -25.64
N ALA A 483 4.86 -26.77 -25.58
CA ALA A 483 5.21 -25.42 -25.15
C ALA A 483 4.51 -24.41 -26.07
N PRO A 484 3.54 -23.63 -25.56
CA PRO A 484 2.80 -22.70 -26.38
C PRO A 484 3.57 -21.37 -26.44
N LEU A 485 3.70 -20.83 -27.65
CA LEU A 485 4.50 -19.64 -27.95
C LEU A 485 3.64 -18.60 -28.67
N ILE A 486 3.74 -17.35 -28.22
CA ILE A 486 3.17 -16.19 -28.89
C ILE A 486 4.31 -15.43 -29.54
N ARG A 487 4.34 -15.42 -30.88
CA ARG A 487 5.27 -14.60 -31.64
C ARG A 487 4.65 -13.25 -31.93
N VAL A 488 5.32 -12.19 -31.51
CA VAL A 488 4.85 -10.81 -31.68
C VAL A 488 5.72 -10.11 -32.72
N ARG A 489 5.09 -9.59 -33.77
CA ARG A 489 5.77 -8.86 -34.86
C ARG A 489 5.13 -7.50 -35.07
N ARG A 490 5.93 -6.48 -35.36
CA ARG A 490 5.42 -5.19 -35.85
C ARG A 490 5.24 -5.23 -37.38
N LYS A 491 4.05 -4.86 -37.84
CA LYS A 491 3.74 -4.59 -39.26
C LYS A 491 3.84 -3.09 -39.51
N GLU A 492 5.04 -2.61 -39.83
CA GLU A 492 5.37 -1.18 -39.92
C GLU A 492 4.46 -0.38 -40.87
N ARG A 493 4.14 -0.91 -42.05
CA ARG A 493 3.31 -0.21 -43.06
C ARG A 493 1.92 0.20 -42.56
N ILE A 494 1.37 -0.56 -41.61
CA ILE A 494 0.03 -0.32 -41.08
C ILE A 494 0.06 0.11 -39.61
N ASP A 495 1.23 0.13 -38.96
CA ASP A 495 1.42 0.38 -37.52
C ASP A 495 0.61 -0.56 -36.61
N TRP A 496 0.68 -1.87 -36.88
CA TRP A 496 0.00 -2.90 -36.08
C TRP A 496 0.99 -3.86 -35.46
N LEU A 497 0.64 -4.40 -34.30
CA LEU A 497 1.26 -5.58 -33.73
C LEU A 497 0.46 -6.81 -34.16
N SER A 498 1.19 -7.79 -34.68
CA SER A 498 0.70 -9.11 -35.05
C SER A 498 1.09 -10.10 -33.97
N PHE A 499 0.13 -10.87 -33.47
CA PHE A 499 0.32 -11.95 -32.51
C PHE A 499 -0.02 -13.26 -33.20
N ARG A 500 0.99 -14.10 -33.43
CA ARG A 500 0.81 -15.46 -33.93
C ARG A 500 0.96 -16.45 -32.78
N PHE A 501 -0.05 -17.27 -32.59
CA PHE A 501 -0.04 -18.34 -31.58
C PHE A 501 0.47 -19.63 -32.24
N ASP A 502 1.52 -20.21 -31.68
CA ASP A 502 2.19 -21.42 -32.14
C ASP A 502 2.22 -22.42 -30.98
N ILE A 503 1.76 -23.64 -31.20
CA ILE A 503 1.78 -24.71 -30.19
C ILE A 503 2.47 -25.90 -30.83
N LYS A 504 3.68 -26.19 -30.37
CA LYS A 504 4.50 -27.26 -30.94
C LYS A 504 3.75 -28.60 -30.88
N GLY A 505 3.66 -29.28 -32.02
CA GLY A 505 2.97 -30.57 -32.15
C GLY A 505 1.46 -30.50 -32.40
N ILE A 506 0.87 -29.31 -32.45
CA ILE A 506 -0.57 -29.10 -32.74
C ILE A 506 -0.74 -28.44 -34.11
N PRO A 507 -1.61 -28.97 -35.00
CA PRO A 507 -1.88 -28.33 -36.29
C PRO A 507 -2.50 -26.94 -36.14
N GLU A 508 -2.12 -26.00 -37.01
CA GLU A 508 -2.58 -24.61 -36.99
C GLU A 508 -4.11 -24.49 -37.00
N ALA A 509 -4.80 -25.38 -37.73
CA ALA A 509 -6.26 -25.42 -37.81
C ALA A 509 -6.96 -25.68 -36.45
N GLU A 510 -6.26 -26.30 -35.49
CA GLU A 510 -6.81 -26.66 -34.17
C GLU A 510 -6.50 -25.60 -33.09
N ILE A 511 -5.50 -24.73 -33.31
CA ILE A 511 -5.07 -23.71 -32.34
C ILE A 511 -6.23 -22.78 -31.96
N LYS A 512 -7.08 -22.41 -32.92
CA LYS A 512 -8.27 -21.59 -32.66
C LYS A 512 -9.21 -22.26 -31.64
N GLY A 513 -9.38 -23.57 -31.73
CA GLY A 513 -10.19 -24.34 -30.79
C GLY A 513 -9.56 -24.42 -29.40
N VAL A 514 -8.23 -24.56 -29.34
CA VAL A 514 -7.47 -24.54 -28.08
C VAL A 514 -7.61 -23.19 -27.36
N LEU A 515 -7.45 -22.08 -28.08
CA LEU A 515 -7.60 -20.73 -27.52
C LEU A 515 -9.03 -20.48 -27.00
N ALA A 516 -10.05 -20.95 -27.72
CA ALA A 516 -11.44 -20.85 -27.27
C ALA A 516 -11.68 -21.69 -25.99
N ALA A 517 -11.09 -22.88 -25.89
CA ALA A 517 -11.19 -23.72 -24.71
C ALA A 517 -10.49 -23.10 -23.48
N LEU A 518 -9.36 -22.41 -23.67
CA LEU A 518 -8.65 -21.67 -22.61
C LEU A 518 -9.50 -20.51 -22.06
N GLU A 519 -10.16 -19.75 -22.94
CA GLU A 519 -11.04 -18.65 -22.55
C GLU A 519 -12.24 -19.14 -21.72
N GLU A 520 -12.81 -20.30 -22.10
CA GLU A 520 -13.88 -20.98 -21.36
C GLU A 520 -13.39 -21.69 -20.08
N LYS A 521 -12.08 -21.60 -19.77
CA LYS A 521 -11.44 -22.26 -18.62
C LYS A 521 -11.63 -23.77 -18.59
N ARG A 522 -11.65 -24.41 -19.77
CA ARG A 522 -11.67 -25.87 -19.87
C ARG A 522 -10.31 -26.43 -19.46
N LYS A 523 -10.31 -27.60 -18.82
CA LYS A 523 -9.08 -28.29 -18.38
C LYS A 523 -8.34 -28.97 -19.53
N TYR A 524 -9.05 -29.32 -20.60
CA TYR A 524 -8.49 -30.02 -21.76
C TYR A 524 -9.15 -29.59 -23.07
N TYR A 525 -8.48 -29.86 -24.18
CA TYR A 525 -9.00 -29.76 -25.54
C TYR A 525 -8.87 -31.10 -26.27
N ARG A 526 -9.92 -31.53 -26.98
CA ARG A 526 -9.89 -32.76 -27.78
C ARG A 526 -9.43 -32.44 -29.20
N LEU A 527 -8.30 -33.01 -29.58
CA LEU A 527 -7.71 -32.86 -30.91
C LEU A 527 -8.47 -33.69 -31.97
N ALA A 528 -8.30 -33.37 -33.25
CA ALA A 528 -8.97 -34.09 -34.35
C ALA A 528 -8.59 -35.58 -34.42
N ASN A 529 -7.38 -35.93 -33.98
CA ASN A 529 -6.94 -37.33 -33.85
C ASN A 529 -7.53 -38.07 -32.63
N GLY A 530 -8.37 -37.41 -31.84
CA GLY A 530 -9.02 -37.95 -30.65
C GLY A 530 -8.17 -37.96 -29.39
N SER A 531 -6.94 -37.41 -29.40
CA SER A 531 -6.14 -37.24 -28.19
C SER A 531 -6.58 -36.01 -27.39
N LEU A 532 -6.36 -36.02 -26.08
CA LEU A 532 -6.73 -34.97 -25.14
C LEU A 532 -5.48 -34.17 -24.77
N LEU A 533 -5.48 -32.89 -25.12
CA LEU A 533 -4.44 -31.92 -24.79
C LEU A 533 -4.77 -31.27 -23.44
N SER A 534 -3.86 -31.35 -22.47
CA SER A 534 -4.00 -30.66 -21.19
C SER A 534 -3.79 -29.15 -21.36
N LEU A 535 -4.68 -28.36 -20.77
CA LEU A 535 -4.59 -26.89 -20.72
C LEU A 535 -4.20 -26.39 -19.33
N GLU A 536 -3.87 -27.30 -18.41
CA GLU A 536 -3.61 -27.00 -16.99
C GLU A 536 -2.15 -26.60 -16.71
N SER A 537 -1.28 -26.57 -17.75
CA SER A 537 0.11 -26.16 -17.63
C SER A 537 0.26 -24.68 -17.23
N LYS A 538 1.43 -24.33 -16.66
CA LYS A 538 1.73 -22.95 -16.27
C LYS A 538 1.74 -22.02 -17.49
N GLU A 539 2.27 -22.50 -18.61
CA GLU A 539 2.43 -21.76 -19.86
C GLU A 539 1.06 -21.40 -20.48
N PHE A 540 0.12 -22.35 -20.48
CA PHE A 540 -1.26 -22.08 -20.94
C PHE A 540 -1.99 -21.07 -20.04
N ASN A 541 -1.71 -21.08 -18.72
CA ASN A 541 -2.25 -20.07 -17.80
C ASN A 541 -1.65 -18.68 -18.08
N GLU A 542 -0.36 -18.59 -18.38
CA GLU A 542 0.30 -17.33 -18.77
C GLU A 542 -0.30 -16.75 -20.07
N ILE A 543 -0.58 -17.58 -21.08
CA ILE A 543 -1.30 -17.15 -22.30
C ILE A 543 -2.70 -16.64 -21.96
N ASN A 544 -3.45 -17.35 -21.13
CA ASN A 544 -4.80 -16.94 -20.77
C ASN A 544 -4.80 -15.59 -20.04
N GLN A 545 -3.83 -15.38 -19.14
CA GLN A 545 -3.63 -14.09 -18.49
C GLN A 545 -3.28 -12.99 -19.50
N PHE A 546 -2.34 -13.25 -20.42
CA PHE A 546 -1.95 -12.30 -21.46
C PHE A 546 -3.13 -11.89 -22.36
N VAL A 547 -3.94 -12.86 -22.83
CA VAL A 547 -5.11 -12.59 -23.68
C VAL A 547 -6.14 -11.74 -22.93
N LYS A 548 -6.37 -12.04 -21.64
CA LYS A 548 -7.28 -11.29 -20.78
C LYS A 548 -6.80 -9.86 -20.52
N GLU A 549 -5.52 -9.67 -20.22
CA GLU A 549 -4.93 -8.35 -19.97
C GLU A 549 -4.84 -7.50 -21.24
N SER A 550 -4.59 -8.13 -22.39
CA SER A 550 -4.48 -7.46 -23.68
C SER A 550 -5.84 -6.96 -24.21
N GLY A 551 -6.94 -7.47 -23.67
CA GLY A 551 -8.30 -7.11 -24.08
C GLY A 551 -8.62 -7.49 -25.52
N ILE A 552 -7.89 -8.48 -26.07
CA ILE A 552 -8.10 -9.01 -27.42
C ILE A 552 -9.47 -9.70 -27.44
N ARG A 553 -10.46 -9.06 -28.08
CA ARG A 553 -11.83 -9.60 -28.20
C ARG A 553 -11.88 -10.73 -29.24
N LYS A 554 -12.87 -11.62 -29.11
CA LYS A 554 -13.16 -12.74 -30.05
C LYS A 554 -13.21 -12.31 -31.52
N GLU A 555 -13.60 -11.06 -31.78
CA GLU A 555 -13.69 -10.43 -33.10
C GLU A 555 -12.33 -10.26 -33.80
N PHE A 556 -11.20 -10.28 -33.07
CA PHE A 556 -9.85 -10.17 -33.64
C PHE A 556 -9.19 -11.54 -33.89
N LEU A 557 -9.85 -12.65 -33.51
CA LEU A 557 -9.39 -14.02 -33.77
C LEU A 557 -9.79 -14.45 -35.19
N HIS A 558 -9.23 -13.80 -36.20
CA HIS A 558 -9.38 -14.18 -37.60
C HIS A 558 -8.21 -15.06 -38.06
N GLY A 559 -8.33 -16.38 -37.83
CA GLY A 559 -7.32 -17.35 -38.22
C GLY A 559 -6.20 -17.48 -37.18
N GLU A 560 -4.95 -17.52 -37.65
CA GLU A 560 -3.73 -17.77 -36.85
C GLU A 560 -3.10 -16.51 -36.26
N GLU A 561 -3.55 -15.33 -36.69
CA GLU A 561 -2.89 -14.06 -36.43
C GLU A 561 -3.88 -13.03 -35.88
N VAL A 562 -3.62 -12.55 -34.68
CA VAL A 562 -4.36 -11.43 -34.10
C VAL A 562 -3.60 -10.16 -34.44
N ASN A 563 -4.24 -9.29 -35.19
CA ASN A 563 -3.67 -8.01 -35.58
C ASN A 563 -4.32 -6.92 -34.70
N VAL A 564 -3.50 -6.21 -33.92
CA VAL A 564 -3.93 -5.12 -33.03
C VAL A 564 -3.23 -3.82 -33.44
N PRO A 565 -3.96 -2.70 -33.64
CA PRO A 565 -3.31 -1.40 -33.87
C PRO A 565 -2.34 -1.04 -32.73
N LEU A 566 -1.14 -0.56 -33.08
CA LEU A 566 -0.08 -0.23 -32.12
C LEU A 566 -0.55 0.74 -31.02
N ILE A 567 -1.38 1.71 -31.40
CA ILE A 567 -1.94 2.69 -30.46
C ILE A 567 -2.82 2.06 -29.38
N ARG A 568 -3.44 0.89 -29.66
CA ARG A 568 -4.28 0.16 -28.70
C ARG A 568 -3.47 -0.79 -27.82
N SER A 569 -2.32 -1.27 -28.29
CA SER A 569 -1.47 -2.16 -27.49
C SER A 569 -0.75 -1.43 -26.35
N VAL A 570 -0.67 -0.10 -26.41
CA VAL A 570 0.05 0.75 -25.43
C VAL A 570 -0.32 0.46 -23.98
N LYS A 571 -1.57 0.08 -23.70
CA LYS A 571 -2.07 -0.26 -22.35
C LYS A 571 -1.32 -1.41 -21.68
N TRP A 572 -0.72 -2.30 -22.47
CA TRP A 572 -0.04 -3.51 -22.04
C TRP A 572 1.33 -3.70 -22.72
N MET A 573 1.85 -2.69 -23.42
CA MET A 573 3.20 -2.73 -24.02
C MET A 573 4.29 -2.99 -22.97
N ASN A 574 4.12 -2.50 -21.74
CA ASN A 574 5.05 -2.78 -20.64
C ASN A 574 5.01 -4.23 -20.15
N GLY A 575 4.07 -5.05 -20.62
CA GLY A 575 4.05 -6.50 -20.37
C GLY A 575 4.69 -7.30 -21.51
N LEU A 576 5.05 -6.64 -22.63
CA LEU A 576 5.78 -7.27 -23.73
C LEU A 576 7.26 -7.35 -23.36
N HIS A 577 7.60 -8.42 -22.65
CA HIS A 577 8.97 -8.81 -22.39
C HIS A 577 9.20 -10.22 -22.93
N GLU A 578 10.41 -10.47 -23.40
CA GLU A 578 10.81 -11.80 -23.84
C GLU A 578 10.75 -12.77 -22.66
N GLY A 579 10.11 -13.91 -22.86
CA GLY A 579 9.88 -14.90 -21.83
C GLY A 579 9.54 -16.27 -22.42
N ASN A 580 9.21 -17.24 -21.56
CA ASN A 580 8.97 -18.63 -21.99
C ASN A 580 7.79 -18.76 -22.99
N VAL A 581 6.82 -17.85 -22.91
CA VAL A 581 5.59 -17.86 -23.70
C VAL A 581 5.57 -16.76 -24.78
N LEU A 582 6.34 -15.68 -24.61
CA LEU A 582 6.34 -14.52 -25.50
C LEU A 582 7.70 -14.38 -26.20
N SER A 583 7.70 -14.47 -27.53
CA SER A 583 8.84 -14.17 -28.37
C SER A 583 8.57 -12.89 -29.14
N LEU A 584 9.46 -11.90 -28.97
CA LEU A 584 9.35 -10.59 -29.60
C LEU A 584 10.31 -10.53 -30.78
N ASP A 585 9.81 -10.14 -31.94
CA ASP A 585 10.65 -9.82 -33.09
C ASP A 585 11.48 -8.54 -32.84
N GLU A 586 12.61 -8.39 -33.53
CA GLU A 586 13.53 -7.24 -33.36
C GLU A 586 12.79 -5.90 -33.48
N SER A 587 11.85 -5.82 -34.44
CA SER A 587 11.00 -4.64 -34.67
C SER A 587 10.15 -4.20 -33.48
N VAL A 588 9.78 -5.14 -32.59
CA VAL A 588 9.00 -4.88 -31.37
C VAL A 588 9.91 -4.56 -30.20
N GLN A 589 11.06 -5.23 -30.11
CA GLN A 589 12.08 -4.92 -29.11
C GLN A 589 12.60 -3.48 -29.30
N ASP A 590 12.88 -3.09 -30.54
CA ASP A 590 13.29 -1.72 -30.91
C ASP A 590 12.23 -0.68 -30.54
N LEU A 591 10.95 -0.98 -30.75
CA LEU A 591 9.84 -0.13 -30.35
C LEU A 591 9.83 0.08 -28.82
N VAL A 592 9.85 -1.00 -28.04
CA VAL A 592 9.79 -0.91 -26.57
C VAL A 592 11.02 -0.17 -26.04
N GLU A 593 12.20 -0.47 -26.56
CA GLU A 593 13.45 0.15 -26.13
C GLU A 593 13.51 1.62 -26.53
N SER A 594 13.11 2.00 -27.75
CA SER A 594 13.14 3.41 -28.19
C SER A 594 12.13 4.30 -27.44
N ILE A 595 10.99 3.76 -27.01
CA ILE A 595 10.04 4.47 -26.15
C ILE A 595 10.63 4.71 -24.75
N GLN A 596 11.38 3.73 -24.22
CA GLN A 596 12.05 3.86 -22.91
C GLN A 596 13.32 4.72 -22.99
N ASN A 597 14.03 4.65 -24.12
CA ASN A 597 15.30 5.33 -24.40
C ASN A 597 15.22 6.08 -25.74
N PRO A 598 14.71 7.32 -25.74
CA PRO A 598 14.53 8.14 -26.94
C PRO A 598 15.79 8.35 -27.78
N LYS A 599 16.99 8.25 -27.18
CA LYS A 599 18.28 8.40 -27.89
C LYS A 599 18.55 7.33 -28.96
N LYS A 600 17.78 6.22 -28.96
CA LYS A 600 17.97 5.14 -29.94
C LYS A 600 17.60 5.61 -31.35
N LEU A 601 16.54 6.41 -31.49
CA LEU A 601 16.16 7.04 -32.75
C LEU A 601 16.77 8.43 -32.84
N LYS A 602 17.75 8.59 -33.73
CA LYS A 602 18.40 9.89 -33.95
C LYS A 602 17.56 10.73 -34.90
N PHE A 603 17.03 11.85 -34.39
CA PHE A 603 16.37 12.86 -35.20
C PHE A 603 17.28 14.08 -35.33
N THR A 604 17.49 14.54 -36.56
CA THR A 604 18.32 15.73 -36.81
C THR A 604 17.61 16.98 -36.32
N VAL A 605 18.24 17.72 -35.42
CA VAL A 605 17.77 19.05 -34.98
C VAL A 605 17.83 20.02 -36.17
N PRO A 606 16.81 20.88 -36.37
CA PRO A 606 16.86 21.92 -37.39
C PRO A 606 18.15 22.76 -37.30
N PRO A 607 18.87 22.99 -38.42
CA PRO A 607 20.18 23.66 -38.40
C PRO A 607 20.18 25.05 -37.74
N THR A 608 19.08 25.78 -37.90
CA THR A 608 18.82 27.10 -37.30
C THR A 608 18.83 27.08 -35.77
N LEU A 609 18.48 25.95 -35.16
CA LEU A 609 18.31 25.81 -33.71
C LEU A 609 19.44 25.01 -33.05
N HIS A 610 20.20 24.23 -33.82
CA HIS A 610 21.25 23.35 -33.31
C HIS A 610 22.30 24.10 -32.47
N ALA A 611 22.68 25.32 -32.86
CA ALA A 611 23.67 26.11 -32.13
C ALA A 611 23.12 26.76 -30.84
N VAL A 612 21.80 26.80 -30.67
CA VAL A 612 21.11 27.49 -29.56
C VAL A 612 20.61 26.50 -28.51
N MET A 613 20.23 25.29 -28.93
CA MET A 613 19.68 24.28 -28.04
C MET A 613 20.76 23.58 -27.21
N ARG A 614 20.47 23.37 -25.92
CA ARG A 614 21.29 22.54 -25.03
C ARG A 614 21.00 21.05 -25.22
N GLU A 615 21.92 20.19 -24.77
CA GLU A 615 21.79 18.73 -24.93
C GLU A 615 20.47 18.17 -24.36
N TYR A 616 20.06 18.62 -23.18
CA TYR A 616 18.77 18.19 -22.62
C TYR A 616 17.59 18.70 -23.47
N GLN A 617 17.67 19.88 -24.07
CA GLN A 617 16.61 20.37 -24.95
C GLN A 617 16.53 19.54 -26.23
N VAL A 618 17.68 19.14 -26.79
CA VAL A 618 17.75 18.21 -27.92
C VAL A 618 17.09 16.89 -27.55
N TYR A 619 17.39 16.33 -26.38
CA TYR A 619 16.75 15.11 -25.90
C TYR A 619 15.22 15.23 -25.81
N GLY A 620 14.70 16.37 -25.34
CA GLY A 620 13.24 16.56 -25.26
C GLY A 620 12.57 16.72 -26.63
N PHE A 621 13.26 17.32 -27.60
CA PHE A 621 12.86 17.31 -29.00
C PHE A 621 12.84 15.89 -29.59
N GLU A 622 13.91 15.12 -29.38
CA GLU A 622 14.01 13.73 -29.84
C GLU A 622 12.93 12.85 -29.22
N TRP A 623 12.61 13.07 -27.94
CA TRP A 623 11.51 12.40 -27.25
C TRP A 623 10.14 12.71 -27.90
N MET A 624 9.83 13.98 -28.20
CA MET A 624 8.59 14.33 -28.92
C MET A 624 8.55 13.72 -30.33
N LYS A 625 9.69 13.71 -31.05
CA LYS A 625 9.76 13.07 -32.38
C LYS A 625 9.61 11.56 -32.31
N THR A 626 10.16 10.91 -31.30
CA THR A 626 10.00 9.48 -31.05
C THR A 626 8.54 9.13 -30.82
N LEU A 627 7.84 9.89 -29.97
CA LEU A 627 6.41 9.67 -29.73
C LEU A 627 5.58 9.90 -31.00
N ALA A 628 5.84 10.97 -31.75
CA ALA A 628 5.15 11.23 -33.01
C ALA A 628 5.43 10.15 -34.07
N TYR A 629 6.65 9.63 -34.15
CA TYR A 629 7.01 8.53 -35.06
C TYR A 629 6.15 7.28 -34.81
N TYR A 630 5.83 6.99 -33.55
CA TYR A 630 4.94 5.88 -33.17
C TYR A 630 3.46 6.27 -33.05
N ARG A 631 3.08 7.50 -33.43
CA ARG A 631 1.71 8.05 -33.33
C ARG A 631 1.15 8.10 -31.90
N PHE A 632 2.03 8.35 -30.94
CA PHE A 632 1.67 8.56 -29.55
C PHE A 632 1.63 10.04 -29.17
N GLY A 633 0.87 10.34 -28.12
CA GLY A 633 0.89 11.64 -27.45
C GLY A 633 1.74 11.59 -26.17
N GLY A 634 2.14 12.75 -25.66
CA GLY A 634 2.94 12.83 -24.45
C GLY A 634 2.86 14.17 -23.72
N ILE A 635 3.31 14.17 -22.46
CA ILE A 635 3.40 15.38 -21.64
C ILE A 635 4.88 15.74 -21.42
N LEU A 636 5.29 16.91 -21.90
CA LEU A 636 6.57 17.52 -21.56
C LEU A 636 6.40 18.31 -20.27
N ALA A 637 6.82 17.69 -19.17
CA ALA A 637 6.67 18.13 -17.81
C ALA A 637 7.98 18.69 -17.21
N ASP A 638 8.87 19.20 -18.06
CA ASP A 638 10.10 19.88 -17.63
C ASP A 638 9.81 21.07 -16.71
N ASP A 639 10.71 21.30 -15.77
CA ASP A 639 10.62 22.42 -14.85
C ASP A 639 10.58 23.79 -15.55
N MET A 640 10.02 24.79 -14.87
CA MET A 640 9.71 26.09 -15.47
C MET A 640 10.96 26.91 -15.76
N GLY A 641 11.29 27.10 -17.04
CA GLY A 641 12.49 27.83 -17.47
C GLY A 641 13.50 26.96 -18.22
N LEU A 642 13.26 25.66 -18.34
CA LEU A 642 14.09 24.75 -19.15
C LEU A 642 13.88 24.88 -20.67
N GLY A 643 12.95 25.74 -21.12
CA GLY A 643 12.73 26.02 -22.55
C GLY A 643 11.82 25.04 -23.27
N LYS A 644 10.68 24.65 -22.67
CA LYS A 644 9.65 23.80 -23.30
C LYS A 644 9.16 24.34 -24.64
N THR A 645 9.00 25.66 -24.73
CA THR A 645 8.61 26.36 -25.97
C THR A 645 9.66 26.17 -27.06
N LEU A 646 10.96 26.36 -26.77
CA LEU A 646 12.05 26.14 -27.72
C LEU A 646 12.09 24.69 -28.23
N GLN A 647 11.94 23.72 -27.33
CA GLN A 647 11.86 22.29 -27.70
C GLN A 647 10.67 22.03 -28.65
N SER A 648 9.53 22.66 -28.38
CA SER A 648 8.33 22.55 -29.22
C SER A 648 8.52 23.23 -30.59
N ILE A 649 9.19 24.38 -30.64
CA ILE A 649 9.54 25.07 -31.89
C ILE A 649 10.48 24.20 -32.74
N ALA A 650 11.46 23.54 -32.12
CA ALA A 650 12.33 22.59 -32.82
C ALA A 650 11.54 21.42 -33.42
N TYR A 651 10.54 20.90 -32.69
CA TYR A 651 9.62 19.91 -33.24
C TYR A 651 8.86 20.48 -34.45
N ILE A 652 8.22 21.65 -34.31
CA ILE A 652 7.44 22.32 -35.38
C ILE A 652 8.30 22.50 -36.64
N ASP A 653 9.51 23.02 -36.51
CA ASP A 653 10.41 23.27 -37.63
C ASP A 653 10.81 21.95 -38.32
N SER A 654 11.05 20.89 -37.54
CA SER A 654 11.40 19.57 -38.09
C SER A 654 10.29 18.89 -38.89
N VAL A 655 9.02 19.23 -38.66
CA VAL A 655 7.85 18.67 -39.38
C VAL A 655 7.27 19.65 -40.41
N LEU A 656 7.90 20.80 -40.60
CA LEU A 656 7.45 21.85 -41.51
C LEU A 656 7.22 21.37 -42.95
N PRO A 657 8.07 20.49 -43.55
CA PRO A 657 7.82 19.95 -44.88
C PRO A 657 6.51 19.15 -44.95
N GLU A 658 6.28 18.26 -43.98
CA GLU A 658 5.09 17.39 -43.90
C GLU A 658 3.80 18.21 -43.73
N ILE A 659 3.83 19.24 -42.87
CA ILE A 659 2.73 20.16 -42.63
C ILE A 659 2.31 20.89 -43.90
N ARG A 660 3.30 21.39 -44.66
CA ARG A 660 3.07 22.15 -45.89
C ARG A 660 2.55 21.27 -47.03
N GLU A 661 3.07 20.05 -47.14
CA GLU A 661 2.60 19.07 -48.12
C GLU A 661 1.14 18.65 -47.86
N LYS A 662 0.81 18.29 -46.62
CA LYS A 662 -0.54 17.87 -46.22
C LYS A 662 -1.53 19.02 -46.04
N LYS A 663 -1.05 20.28 -46.00
CA LYS A 663 -1.82 21.48 -45.62
C LYS A 663 -2.53 21.34 -44.27
N LEU A 664 -1.86 20.72 -43.30
CA LEU A 664 -2.36 20.49 -41.95
C LEU A 664 -1.56 21.37 -40.96
N PRO A 665 -2.05 22.55 -40.57
CA PRO A 665 -1.31 23.44 -39.68
C PRO A 665 -1.15 22.83 -38.28
N ILE A 666 -0.20 23.36 -37.52
CA ILE A 666 -0.08 23.10 -36.08
C ILE A 666 -0.94 24.10 -35.30
N LEU A 667 -1.66 23.62 -34.28
CA LEU A 667 -2.42 24.45 -33.35
C LEU A 667 -1.71 24.52 -32.01
N VAL A 668 -1.40 25.74 -31.56
CA VAL A 668 -0.91 26.02 -30.21
C VAL A 668 -2.05 26.65 -29.41
N VAL A 669 -2.38 26.06 -28.27
CA VAL A 669 -3.37 26.60 -27.33
C VAL A 669 -2.66 26.91 -26.02
N SER A 670 -2.73 28.16 -25.59
CA SER A 670 -2.07 28.63 -24.36
C SER A 670 -3.01 29.49 -23.51
N PRO A 671 -2.62 29.89 -22.29
CA PRO A 671 -3.24 31.01 -21.60
C PRO A 671 -3.18 32.29 -22.45
N SER A 672 -4.16 33.19 -22.30
CA SER A 672 -4.27 34.43 -23.10
C SER A 672 -3.05 35.34 -23.00
N SER A 673 -2.33 35.29 -21.89
CA SER A 673 -1.09 36.03 -21.66
C SER A 673 0.13 35.45 -22.37
N LEU A 674 0.07 34.20 -22.84
CA LEU A 674 1.21 33.53 -23.49
C LEU A 674 1.11 33.45 -25.01
N VAL A 675 -0.04 33.80 -25.57
CA VAL A 675 -0.28 33.77 -27.02
C VAL A 675 0.76 34.61 -27.78
N TYR A 676 1.01 35.84 -27.33
CA TYR A 676 1.99 36.74 -27.95
C TYR A 676 3.44 36.34 -27.65
N ASN A 677 3.70 35.71 -26.49
CA ASN A 677 5.01 35.17 -26.16
C ASN A 677 5.39 34.02 -27.12
N TRP A 678 4.48 33.08 -27.35
CA TRP A 678 4.65 32.01 -28.35
C TRP A 678 4.94 32.56 -29.74
N PHE A 679 4.20 33.58 -30.16
CA PHE A 679 4.41 34.22 -31.46
C PHE A 679 5.79 34.90 -31.54
N SER A 680 6.20 35.62 -30.49
CA SER A 680 7.51 36.25 -30.39
C SER A 680 8.65 35.22 -30.44
N GLU A 681 8.54 34.12 -29.69
CA GLU A 681 9.54 33.05 -29.68
C GLU A 681 9.65 32.35 -31.04
N LEU A 682 8.53 32.07 -31.72
CA LEU A 682 8.55 31.56 -33.09
C LEU A 682 9.26 32.53 -34.04
N LYS A 683 9.01 33.84 -33.94
CA LYS A 683 9.70 34.84 -34.76
C LYS A 683 11.18 34.97 -34.45
N LYS A 684 11.57 34.78 -33.19
CA LYS A 684 12.98 34.82 -32.75
C LYS A 684 13.76 33.59 -33.22
N PHE A 685 13.22 32.39 -33.01
CA PHE A 685 13.95 31.14 -33.19
C PHE A 685 13.74 30.50 -34.57
N ALA A 686 12.57 30.71 -35.20
CA ALA A 686 12.23 30.13 -36.50
C ALA A 686 11.42 31.12 -37.37
N PRO A 687 12.02 32.25 -37.81
CA PRO A 687 11.33 33.34 -38.50
C PRO A 687 10.67 32.93 -39.83
N HIS A 688 11.15 31.85 -40.46
CA HIS A 688 10.63 31.29 -41.71
C HIS A 688 9.29 30.54 -41.56
N ILE A 689 8.84 30.29 -40.33
CA ILE A 689 7.54 29.69 -40.04
C ILE A 689 6.43 30.76 -40.14
N ARG A 690 5.39 30.45 -40.94
CA ARG A 690 4.22 31.31 -41.11
C ARG A 690 3.25 31.10 -39.93
N ALA A 691 3.54 31.75 -38.82
CA ALA A 691 2.68 31.76 -37.64
C ALA A 691 1.62 32.87 -37.70
N VAL A 692 0.43 32.64 -37.13
CA VAL A 692 -0.64 33.65 -36.95
C VAL A 692 -1.30 33.51 -35.59
N ILE A 693 -1.74 34.63 -35.02
CA ILE A 693 -2.53 34.67 -33.79
C ILE A 693 -4.01 34.78 -34.14
N ALA A 694 -4.82 33.83 -33.67
CA ALA A 694 -6.29 33.86 -33.78
C ALA A 694 -6.89 34.63 -32.57
N ASP A 695 -6.70 35.95 -32.57
CA ASP A 695 -7.19 36.90 -31.56
C ASP A 695 -7.95 38.06 -32.24
N GLY A 696 -8.51 39.00 -31.48
CA GLY A 696 -9.29 40.13 -32.00
C GLY A 696 -10.80 39.92 -31.88
N ASN A 697 -11.62 40.59 -32.69
CA ASN A 697 -13.08 40.42 -32.68
C ASN A 697 -13.51 39.12 -33.40
N GLN A 698 -14.79 38.76 -33.31
CA GLN A 698 -15.27 37.48 -33.86
C GLN A 698 -15.10 37.39 -35.40
N THR A 699 -15.25 38.50 -36.11
CA THR A 699 -15.13 38.55 -37.58
C THR A 699 -13.69 38.33 -38.02
N GLU A 700 -12.73 38.99 -37.37
CA GLU A 700 -11.30 38.83 -37.59
C GLU A 700 -10.86 37.38 -37.35
N ARG A 701 -11.22 36.81 -36.19
CA ARG A 701 -10.88 35.42 -35.87
C ARG A 701 -11.47 34.43 -36.86
N ARG A 702 -12.72 34.60 -37.29
CA ARG A 702 -13.35 33.74 -38.30
C ARG A 702 -12.65 33.80 -39.64
N LYS A 703 -12.16 34.98 -40.05
CA LYS A 703 -11.39 35.13 -41.29
C LYS A 703 -10.08 34.34 -41.21
N ILE A 704 -9.30 34.51 -40.13
CA ILE A 704 -8.05 33.77 -39.89
C ILE A 704 -8.30 32.25 -39.91
N LEU A 705 -9.35 31.78 -39.22
CA LEU A 705 -9.65 30.34 -39.12
C LEU A 705 -10.23 29.74 -40.42
N LYS A 706 -10.82 30.57 -41.30
CA LYS A 706 -11.25 30.12 -42.63
C LYS A 706 -10.05 29.79 -43.52
N ASP A 707 -9.02 30.62 -43.44
CA ASP A 707 -7.78 30.55 -44.23
C ASP A 707 -6.66 29.81 -43.48
N VAL A 708 -7.00 29.02 -42.44
CA VAL A 708 -6.06 28.36 -41.53
C VAL A 708 -4.99 27.49 -42.24
N ALA A 709 -5.34 26.92 -43.40
CA ALA A 709 -4.45 26.04 -44.18
C ALA A 709 -3.31 26.79 -44.88
N GLU A 710 -3.38 28.12 -44.97
CA GLU A 710 -2.32 28.97 -45.52
C GLU A 710 -1.20 29.26 -44.51
N PHE A 711 -1.44 28.95 -43.23
CA PHE A 711 -0.47 29.14 -42.15
C PHE A 711 0.18 27.81 -41.78
N ASP A 712 1.41 27.89 -41.26
CA ASP A 712 2.12 26.72 -40.74
C ASP A 712 1.73 26.48 -39.26
N VAL A 713 1.53 27.57 -38.49
CA VAL A 713 1.17 27.55 -37.07
C VAL A 713 0.06 28.54 -36.77
N VAL A 714 -0.96 28.12 -36.02
CA VAL A 714 -2.01 28.99 -35.48
C VAL A 714 -1.96 28.96 -33.97
N ILE A 715 -1.95 30.14 -33.34
CA ILE A 715 -1.92 30.28 -31.88
C ILE A 715 -3.24 30.86 -31.41
N THR A 716 -3.85 30.26 -30.40
CA THR A 716 -5.06 30.79 -29.75
C THR A 716 -5.03 30.59 -28.24
N SER A 717 -5.98 31.22 -27.55
CA SER A 717 -6.12 31.07 -26.10
C SER A 717 -7.23 30.09 -25.72
N TYR A 718 -7.12 29.42 -24.56
CA TYR A 718 -8.18 28.54 -24.06
C TYR A 718 -9.59 29.18 -24.05
N PRO A 719 -9.78 30.44 -23.58
CA PRO A 719 -11.10 31.06 -23.61
C PRO A 719 -11.65 31.28 -25.02
N LEU A 720 -10.79 31.67 -25.98
CA LEU A 720 -11.18 31.91 -27.37
C LEU A 720 -11.47 30.60 -28.10
N LEU A 721 -10.63 29.58 -27.91
CA LEU A 721 -10.86 28.23 -28.42
C LEU A 721 -12.24 27.71 -28.01
N ARG A 722 -12.57 27.81 -26.71
CA ARG A 722 -13.88 27.40 -26.19
C ARG A 722 -15.02 28.17 -26.84
N ARG A 723 -14.86 29.49 -27.01
CA ARG A 723 -15.89 30.37 -27.57
C ARG A 723 -16.17 30.06 -29.04
N ASP A 724 -15.13 29.76 -29.81
CA ASP A 724 -15.20 29.58 -31.25
C ASP A 724 -14.94 28.13 -31.70
N ILE A 725 -15.15 27.13 -30.82
CA ILE A 725 -14.77 25.73 -31.04
C ILE A 725 -15.24 25.14 -32.37
N ARG A 726 -16.43 25.56 -32.84
CA ARG A 726 -17.00 25.12 -34.13
C ARG A 726 -16.13 25.53 -35.33
N SER A 727 -15.40 26.65 -35.21
CA SER A 727 -14.47 27.14 -36.24
C SER A 727 -13.17 26.33 -36.29
N TYR A 728 -12.90 25.50 -35.26
CA TYR A 728 -11.74 24.61 -35.17
C TYR A 728 -12.08 23.14 -35.50
N ALA A 729 -13.19 22.88 -36.19
CA ALA A 729 -13.63 21.52 -36.54
C ALA A 729 -12.74 20.81 -37.59
N ARG A 730 -11.72 21.48 -38.13
CA ARG A 730 -10.79 20.94 -39.12
C ARG A 730 -9.67 20.14 -38.46
N PRO A 731 -9.05 19.18 -39.18
CA PRO A 731 -7.88 18.46 -38.68
C PRO A 731 -6.64 19.35 -38.63
N PHE A 732 -5.81 19.14 -37.62
CA PHE A 732 -4.48 19.74 -37.44
C PHE A 732 -3.41 18.65 -37.48
N HIS A 733 -2.18 19.00 -37.84
CA HIS A 733 -1.07 18.04 -37.77
C HIS A 733 -0.70 17.75 -36.31
N THR A 734 -0.39 18.80 -35.55
CA THR A 734 -0.03 18.68 -34.13
C THR A 734 -0.81 19.69 -33.31
N LEU A 735 -1.21 19.29 -32.10
CA LEU A 735 -1.81 20.13 -31.08
C LEU A 735 -0.84 20.27 -29.90
N PHE A 736 -0.35 21.48 -29.67
CA PHE A 736 0.39 21.82 -28.44
C PHE A 736 -0.55 22.51 -27.45
N LEU A 737 -0.55 22.01 -26.22
CA LEU A 737 -1.37 22.51 -25.11
C LEU A 737 -0.46 23.03 -24.02
N ASP A 738 -0.20 24.33 -24.04
CA ASP A 738 0.64 24.99 -23.05
C ASP A 738 -0.12 25.25 -21.75
N GLU A 739 0.56 25.11 -20.62
CA GLU A 739 -0.03 25.08 -19.28
C GLU A 739 -1.22 24.11 -19.20
N ALA A 740 -0.97 22.83 -19.51
CA ALA A 740 -1.98 21.77 -19.62
C ALA A 740 -2.87 21.59 -18.35
N GLN A 741 -2.43 22.10 -17.20
CA GLN A 741 -3.26 22.18 -15.98
C GLN A 741 -4.54 23.03 -16.17
N ALA A 742 -4.64 23.84 -17.23
CA ALA A 742 -5.85 24.59 -17.58
C ALA A 742 -7.10 23.72 -17.81
N PHE A 743 -6.91 22.42 -18.11
CA PHE A 743 -8.00 21.45 -18.29
C PHE A 743 -7.86 20.22 -17.39
N LYS A 744 -7.27 20.39 -16.21
CA LYS A 744 -7.12 19.34 -15.19
C LYS A 744 -8.43 18.75 -14.68
N ASN A 745 -9.54 19.49 -14.79
CA ASN A 745 -10.86 18.96 -14.46
C ASN A 745 -11.63 18.57 -15.75
N PRO A 746 -11.97 17.28 -15.93
CA PRO A 746 -12.56 16.77 -17.16
C PRO A 746 -14.01 17.24 -17.39
N THR A 747 -14.67 17.77 -16.35
CA THR A 747 -16.05 18.26 -16.45
C THR A 747 -16.13 19.69 -17.00
N THR A 748 -15.01 20.42 -17.05
CA THR A 748 -14.96 21.81 -17.49
C THR A 748 -15.25 21.96 -18.99
N GLN A 749 -15.80 23.11 -19.37
CA GLN A 749 -16.01 23.42 -20.79
C GLN A 749 -14.69 23.48 -21.57
N THR A 750 -13.59 23.90 -20.94
CA THR A 750 -12.25 23.91 -21.55
C THR A 750 -11.80 22.51 -21.90
N ALA A 751 -11.84 21.56 -20.96
CA ALA A 751 -11.45 20.16 -21.21
C ALA A 751 -12.29 19.54 -22.34
N ARG A 752 -13.61 19.80 -22.35
CA ARG A 752 -14.51 19.35 -23.42
C ARG A 752 -14.16 19.94 -24.78
N ALA A 753 -13.86 21.24 -24.84
CA ALA A 753 -13.51 21.92 -26.09
C ALA A 753 -12.20 21.39 -26.66
N VAL A 754 -11.13 21.33 -25.85
CA VAL A 754 -9.83 20.83 -26.31
C VAL A 754 -9.93 19.38 -26.79
N LYS A 755 -10.70 18.54 -26.10
CA LYS A 755 -10.91 17.13 -26.50
C LYS A 755 -11.52 16.97 -27.90
N THR A 756 -12.36 17.91 -28.34
CA THR A 756 -13.01 17.83 -29.66
C THR A 756 -12.10 18.16 -30.83
N ILE A 757 -10.92 18.72 -30.58
CA ILE A 757 -9.96 19.08 -31.62
C ILE A 757 -9.38 17.83 -32.26
N GLN A 758 -9.44 17.75 -33.59
CA GLN A 758 -8.84 16.67 -34.36
C GLN A 758 -7.39 17.02 -34.65
N ALA A 759 -6.44 16.23 -34.15
CA ALA A 759 -5.02 16.39 -34.42
C ALA A 759 -4.35 15.02 -34.53
N GLU A 760 -3.38 14.86 -35.44
CA GLU A 760 -2.62 13.59 -35.58
C GLU A 760 -1.75 13.34 -34.34
N TYR A 761 -1.09 14.40 -33.85
CA TYR A 761 -0.21 14.35 -32.68
C TYR A 761 -0.65 15.36 -31.64
N ARG A 762 -0.47 15.04 -30.35
CA ARG A 762 -0.86 15.92 -29.25
C ARG A 762 0.21 15.92 -28.16
N PHE A 763 0.59 17.11 -27.71
CA PHE A 763 1.55 17.30 -26.64
C PHE A 763 1.02 18.28 -25.59
N GLY A 764 1.07 17.86 -24.33
CA GLY A 764 0.83 18.75 -23.19
C GLY A 764 2.14 19.32 -22.68
N LEU A 765 2.20 20.63 -22.44
CA LEU A 765 3.34 21.29 -21.83
C LEU A 765 2.91 21.83 -20.46
N THR A 766 3.65 21.50 -19.42
CA THR A 766 3.34 21.98 -18.06
C THR A 766 4.59 21.93 -17.19
N GLY A 767 4.70 22.81 -16.20
CA GLY A 767 5.74 22.72 -15.16
C GLY A 767 5.34 21.82 -13.99
N THR A 768 4.05 21.55 -13.83
CA THR A 768 3.46 20.87 -12.68
C THR A 768 2.51 19.77 -13.19
N PRO A 769 3.03 18.60 -13.62
CA PRO A 769 2.24 17.58 -14.32
C PRO A 769 1.08 17.02 -13.48
N VAL A 770 1.19 17.05 -12.15
CA VAL A 770 0.12 16.68 -11.21
C VAL A 770 0.21 17.65 -10.04
N GLU A 771 -0.85 18.42 -9.79
CA GLU A 771 -0.86 19.37 -8.68
C GLU A 771 -1.58 18.79 -7.46
N ASN A 772 -2.69 18.05 -7.64
CA ASN A 772 -3.60 17.72 -6.53
C ASN A 772 -4.22 16.30 -6.56
N SER A 773 -4.31 15.62 -7.72
CA SER A 773 -4.90 14.27 -7.78
C SER A 773 -4.58 13.48 -9.04
N LEU A 774 -4.64 12.14 -8.96
CA LEU A 774 -4.54 11.24 -10.12
C LEU A 774 -5.65 11.48 -11.17
N GLU A 775 -6.78 12.07 -10.78
CA GLU A 775 -7.83 12.45 -11.72
C GLU A 775 -7.40 13.60 -12.65
N GLU A 776 -6.51 14.50 -12.19
CA GLU A 776 -5.96 15.58 -13.02
C GLU A 776 -5.09 14.99 -14.13
N LEU A 777 -4.23 14.04 -13.78
CA LEU A 777 -3.40 13.28 -14.73
C LEU A 777 -4.27 12.55 -15.75
N TRP A 778 -5.33 11.89 -15.28
CA TRP A 778 -6.30 11.23 -16.16
C TRP A 778 -6.95 12.22 -17.13
N SER A 779 -7.37 13.40 -16.67
CA SER A 779 -7.97 14.43 -17.51
C SER A 779 -7.03 14.90 -18.60
N ILE A 780 -5.75 15.13 -18.27
CA ILE A 780 -4.75 15.59 -19.24
C ILE A 780 -4.47 14.49 -20.28
N PHE A 781 -4.23 13.26 -19.85
CA PHE A 781 -4.02 12.15 -20.78
C PHE A 781 -5.25 11.82 -21.62
N HIS A 782 -6.45 12.00 -21.10
CA HIS A 782 -7.67 11.78 -21.89
C HIS A 782 -7.86 12.78 -23.04
N VAL A 783 -7.06 13.86 -23.03
CA VAL A 783 -6.96 14.82 -24.14
C VAL A 783 -5.74 14.48 -25.01
N VAL A 784 -4.57 14.36 -24.39
CA VAL A 784 -3.28 14.23 -25.10
C VAL A 784 -3.08 12.82 -25.68
N PHE A 785 -3.45 11.78 -24.94
CA PHE A 785 -3.33 10.40 -25.39
C PHE A 785 -4.48 9.52 -24.86
N PRO A 786 -5.69 9.63 -25.43
CA PRO A 786 -6.90 8.98 -24.91
C PRO A 786 -6.82 7.46 -24.79
N GLU A 787 -6.03 6.80 -25.64
CA GLU A 787 -5.87 5.35 -25.70
C GLU A 787 -4.99 4.81 -24.56
N LEU A 788 -4.19 5.65 -23.91
CA LEU A 788 -3.26 5.22 -22.86
C LEU A 788 -3.97 4.73 -21.59
N LEU A 789 -5.00 5.45 -21.17
CA LEU A 789 -5.72 5.19 -19.91
C LEU A 789 -7.13 4.66 -20.18
N PRO A 790 -7.66 3.79 -19.29
CA PRO A 790 -9.03 3.32 -19.43
C PRO A 790 -10.05 4.42 -19.09
N GLY A 791 -11.34 4.08 -19.21
CA GLY A 791 -12.42 4.99 -18.83
C GLY A 791 -12.33 5.41 -17.35
N ARG A 792 -12.91 6.56 -16.99
CA ARG A 792 -12.77 7.17 -15.65
C ARG A 792 -13.10 6.23 -14.49
N LYS A 793 -14.12 5.36 -14.64
CA LYS A 793 -14.51 4.38 -13.61
C LYS A 793 -13.41 3.34 -13.39
N GLU A 794 -13.02 2.63 -14.46
CA GLU A 794 -11.96 1.63 -14.43
C GLU A 794 -10.61 2.20 -13.99
N PHE A 795 -10.32 3.47 -14.33
CA PHE A 795 -9.11 4.15 -13.88
C PHE A 795 -9.06 4.30 -12.35
N GLY A 796 -10.21 4.51 -11.70
CA GLY A 796 -10.29 4.62 -10.24
C GLY A 796 -9.96 3.31 -9.51
N ASP A 797 -10.10 2.17 -10.18
CA ASP A 797 -9.82 0.84 -9.62
C ASP A 797 -8.36 0.41 -9.83
N LEU A 798 -7.58 1.14 -10.63
CA LEU A 798 -6.17 0.83 -10.87
C LEU A 798 -5.30 1.19 -9.68
N ARG A 799 -4.32 0.33 -9.37
CA ARG A 799 -3.29 0.63 -8.38
C ARG A 799 -2.37 1.73 -8.91
N ARG A 800 -1.83 2.55 -8.01
CA ARG A 800 -0.92 3.66 -8.34
C ARG A 800 0.31 3.19 -9.11
N GLU A 801 0.88 2.04 -8.74
CA GLU A 801 2.03 1.45 -9.43
C GLU A 801 1.75 1.11 -10.89
N ASP A 802 0.55 0.59 -11.17
CA ASP A 802 0.14 0.22 -12.54
C ASP A 802 -0.08 1.48 -13.39
N ILE A 803 -0.64 2.54 -12.80
CA ILE A 803 -0.77 3.86 -13.44
C ILE A 803 0.62 4.43 -13.76
N ALA A 804 1.53 4.44 -12.79
CA ALA A 804 2.88 4.98 -12.95
C ALA A 804 3.64 4.24 -14.06
N LYS A 805 3.61 2.91 -14.07
CA LYS A 805 4.24 2.10 -15.14
C LYS A 805 3.71 2.49 -16.51
N ARG A 806 2.39 2.60 -16.68
CA ARG A 806 1.76 2.96 -17.97
C ARG A 806 2.13 4.37 -18.43
N VAL A 807 2.13 5.33 -17.51
CA VAL A 807 2.29 6.76 -17.84
C VAL A 807 3.75 7.17 -18.03
N LYS A 808 4.69 6.55 -17.31
CA LYS A 808 6.12 6.95 -17.26
C LYS A 808 6.76 7.18 -18.63
N PRO A 809 6.59 6.33 -19.66
CA PRO A 809 7.23 6.57 -20.96
C PRO A 809 6.67 7.78 -21.72
N PHE A 810 5.45 8.21 -21.38
CA PHE A 810 4.72 9.30 -22.02
C PHE A 810 4.77 10.61 -21.23
N VAL A 811 5.60 10.68 -20.18
CA VAL A 811 5.89 11.91 -19.42
C VAL A 811 7.39 12.11 -19.33
N LEU A 812 7.87 13.23 -19.87
CA LEU A 812 9.26 13.65 -19.69
C LEU A 812 9.33 14.76 -18.65
N ARG A 813 9.93 14.50 -17.49
CA ARG A 813 10.13 15.47 -16.40
C ARG A 813 11.60 15.54 -16.01
N ARG A 814 12.15 16.75 -15.97
CA ARG A 814 13.52 17.06 -15.55
C ARG A 814 13.53 18.31 -14.68
N LEU A 815 14.35 18.33 -13.63
CA LEU A 815 14.47 19.46 -12.72
C LEU A 815 15.60 20.39 -13.16
N LYS A 816 15.53 21.68 -12.79
CA LYS A 816 16.61 22.65 -13.11
C LYS A 816 17.96 22.20 -12.57
N GLU A 817 17.99 21.72 -11.33
CA GLU A 817 19.20 21.27 -10.63
C GLU A 817 19.87 20.08 -11.33
N ASP A 818 19.08 19.20 -11.95
CA ASP A 818 19.59 18.03 -12.66
C ASP A 818 20.28 18.38 -13.99
N VAL A 819 19.86 19.46 -14.65
CA VAL A 819 20.24 19.76 -16.05
C VAL A 819 20.95 21.09 -16.27
N LEU A 820 20.90 22.03 -15.31
CA LEU A 820 21.50 23.35 -15.41
C LEU A 820 22.47 23.58 -14.25
N GLN A 821 23.72 23.10 -14.41
CA GLN A 821 24.80 23.35 -13.44
C GLN A 821 25.34 24.79 -13.48
N GLU A 822 24.95 25.59 -14.49
CA GLU A 822 25.45 26.95 -14.73
C GLU A 822 24.56 28.07 -14.13
N LEU A 823 23.40 27.75 -13.55
CA LEU A 823 22.55 28.77 -12.94
C LEU A 823 23.20 29.30 -11.65
N PRO A 824 23.23 30.63 -11.45
CA PRO A 824 23.72 31.21 -10.19
C PRO A 824 22.79 30.84 -9.03
N ASP A 825 23.21 31.05 -7.78
CA ASP A 825 22.38 30.65 -6.63
C ASP A 825 21.02 31.41 -6.59
N LYS A 826 19.98 30.72 -6.12
CA LYS A 826 18.70 31.32 -5.72
C LYS A 826 18.62 31.32 -4.19
N ILE A 827 18.64 32.50 -3.58
CA ILE A 827 18.63 32.66 -2.12
C ILE A 827 17.26 33.19 -1.69
N GLU A 828 16.57 32.48 -0.80
CA GLU A 828 15.30 32.91 -0.23
C GLU A 828 15.51 33.52 1.17
N HIS A 829 14.97 34.71 1.39
CA HIS A 829 14.99 35.43 2.66
C HIS A 829 13.57 35.66 3.16
N LEU A 830 13.32 35.35 4.44
CA LEU A 830 12.10 35.73 5.14
C LEU A 830 12.39 36.98 5.97
N GLN A 831 11.72 38.08 5.65
CA GLN A 831 11.82 39.35 6.37
C GLN A 831 10.54 39.56 7.17
N SER A 832 10.68 39.51 8.49
CA SER A 832 9.57 39.63 9.43
C SER A 832 9.50 41.05 10.01
N SER A 833 8.30 41.62 10.07
CA SER A 833 8.04 42.97 10.62
C SER A 833 6.96 42.93 11.70
N GLU A 834 7.17 43.64 12.80
CA GLU A 834 6.11 43.83 13.81
C GLU A 834 5.10 44.88 13.34
N LEU A 835 3.80 44.62 13.55
CA LEU A 835 2.74 45.59 13.21
C LEU A 835 2.89 46.89 13.99
N LEU A 836 2.73 48.03 13.31
CA LEU A 836 2.70 49.35 13.95
C LEU A 836 1.57 49.44 14.99
N PRO A 837 1.67 50.31 16.02
CA PRO A 837 0.71 50.35 17.13
C PRO A 837 -0.78 50.46 16.70
N ASP A 838 -1.09 51.36 15.77
CA ASP A 838 -2.47 51.54 15.28
C ASP A 838 -2.92 50.39 14.36
N GLN A 839 -1.99 49.83 13.58
CA GLN A 839 -2.23 48.64 12.76
C GLN A 839 -2.53 47.42 13.64
N LYS A 840 -1.79 47.23 14.73
CA LYS A 840 -1.95 46.15 15.72
C LYS A 840 -3.30 46.24 16.44
N ARG A 841 -3.73 47.45 16.83
CA ARG A 841 -5.06 47.68 17.42
C ARG A 841 -6.18 47.28 16.44
N LEU A 842 -6.07 47.71 15.19
CA LEU A 842 -7.04 47.37 14.14
C LEU A 842 -7.07 45.85 13.88
N TYR A 843 -5.89 45.23 13.78
CA TYR A 843 -5.75 43.79 13.57
C TYR A 843 -6.40 42.99 14.71
N ALA A 844 -6.10 43.34 15.96
CA ALA A 844 -6.66 42.68 17.14
C ALA A 844 -8.20 42.80 17.18
N ALA A 845 -8.76 43.98 16.87
CA ALA A 845 -10.20 44.18 16.83
C ALA A 845 -10.90 43.31 15.76
N TYR A 846 -10.33 43.23 14.55
CA TYR A 846 -10.86 42.38 13.48
C TYR A 846 -10.70 40.89 13.79
N LEU A 847 -9.58 40.48 14.40
CA LEU A 847 -9.35 39.10 14.81
C LEU A 847 -10.36 38.69 15.89
N ALA A 848 -10.61 39.52 16.90
CA ALA A 848 -11.60 39.25 17.95
C ALA A 848 -13.01 39.09 17.36
N LYS A 849 -13.41 40.00 16.46
CA LYS A 849 -14.69 39.91 15.75
C LYS A 849 -14.81 38.62 14.93
N LEU A 850 -13.76 38.27 14.18
CA LEU A 850 -13.75 37.06 13.36
C LEU A 850 -13.79 35.78 14.22
N ARG A 851 -13.08 35.76 15.36
CA ARG A 851 -13.14 34.66 16.34
C ARG A 851 -14.54 34.46 16.88
N GLU A 852 -15.18 35.54 17.35
CA GLU A 852 -16.53 35.47 17.90
C GLU A 852 -17.55 34.97 16.87
N GLU A 853 -17.47 35.47 15.63
CA GLU A 853 -18.36 35.06 14.54
C GLU A 853 -18.10 33.60 14.10
N THR A 854 -16.84 33.15 14.09
CA THR A 854 -16.49 31.79 13.69
C THR A 854 -16.88 30.78 14.77
N LEU A 855 -16.63 31.09 16.05
CA LEU A 855 -16.95 30.22 17.19
C LEU A 855 -18.46 29.97 17.35
N LYS A 856 -19.31 30.93 16.96
CA LYS A 856 -20.78 30.81 17.00
C LYS A 856 -21.36 29.86 15.93
N HIS A 857 -20.56 29.40 14.97
CA HIS A 857 -21.04 28.71 13.77
C HIS A 857 -20.23 27.44 13.41
N LEU A 858 -19.64 26.79 14.42
CA LEU A 858 -18.76 25.61 14.28
C LEU A 858 -19.50 24.25 14.24
N ASP A 859 -20.79 24.22 13.86
CA ASP A 859 -21.46 22.93 13.57
C ASP A 859 -21.21 22.53 12.11
N LYS A 860 -20.98 21.23 11.85
CA LYS A 860 -20.61 20.70 10.52
C LYS A 860 -21.53 21.15 9.37
N ASP A 861 -22.82 21.37 9.63
CA ASP A 861 -23.79 21.84 8.63
C ASP A 861 -23.81 23.37 8.41
N THR A 862 -23.31 24.15 9.38
CA THR A 862 -23.27 25.63 9.27
C THR A 862 -21.96 26.14 8.67
N LEU A 863 -20.86 25.39 8.80
CA LEU A 863 -19.54 25.73 8.25
C LEU A 863 -19.54 25.86 6.71
N ARG A 864 -20.25 24.98 5.98
CA ARG A 864 -20.39 25.10 4.52
C ARG A 864 -21.11 26.38 4.09
N LYS A 865 -22.13 26.82 4.84
CA LYS A 865 -22.86 28.07 4.57
C LYS A 865 -22.02 29.30 4.91
N ASN A 866 -21.15 29.21 5.92
CA ASN A 866 -20.36 30.34 6.42
C ASN A 866 -18.93 30.45 5.86
N LYS A 867 -18.48 29.48 5.06
CA LYS A 867 -17.13 29.46 4.44
C LYS A 867 -16.80 30.76 3.69
N ILE A 868 -17.76 31.34 2.98
CA ILE A 868 -17.57 32.61 2.24
C ILE A 868 -17.25 33.76 3.20
N ARG A 869 -17.94 33.84 4.33
CA ARG A 869 -17.74 34.90 5.35
C ARG A 869 -16.40 34.75 6.06
N ILE A 870 -16.00 33.53 6.39
CA ILE A 870 -14.68 33.23 7.00
C ILE A 870 -13.56 33.65 6.04
N LEU A 871 -13.64 33.24 4.77
CA LEU A 871 -12.65 33.63 3.75
C LEU A 871 -12.57 35.14 3.55
N ALA A 872 -13.71 35.84 3.60
CA ALA A 872 -13.74 37.31 3.57
C ALA A 872 -13.04 37.91 4.80
N GLY A 873 -13.27 37.37 6.00
CA GLY A 873 -12.59 37.78 7.24
C GLY A 873 -11.07 37.58 7.20
N LEU A 874 -10.61 36.40 6.78
CA LEU A 874 -9.17 36.11 6.60
C LEU A 874 -8.54 37.06 5.56
N THR A 875 -9.29 37.39 4.50
CA THR A 875 -8.84 38.38 3.51
C THR A 875 -8.67 39.76 4.12
N ARG A 876 -9.56 40.19 5.04
CA ARG A 876 -9.40 41.47 5.75
C ARG A 876 -8.17 41.49 6.64
N LEU A 877 -7.92 40.42 7.41
CA LEU A 877 -6.72 40.32 8.24
C LEU A 877 -5.44 40.46 7.40
N ARG A 878 -5.38 39.78 6.25
CA ARG A 878 -4.25 39.90 5.29
C ARG A 878 -4.11 41.31 4.72
N GLN A 879 -5.22 41.97 4.40
CA GLN A 879 -5.19 43.36 3.98
C GLN A 879 -4.66 44.30 5.08
N ILE A 880 -5.01 44.07 6.35
CA ILE A 880 -4.46 44.83 7.48
C ILE A 880 -2.95 44.61 7.57
N CYS A 881 -2.44 43.38 7.45
CA CYS A 881 -1.00 43.10 7.44
C CYS A 881 -0.27 43.84 6.30
N CYS A 882 -0.89 43.90 5.12
CA CYS A 882 -0.33 44.60 3.96
C CYS A 882 -0.32 46.12 4.13
N HIS A 883 -1.49 46.74 4.31
CA HIS A 883 -1.70 48.16 4.58
C HIS A 883 -3.18 48.43 4.91
N PRO A 884 -3.55 49.04 6.06
CA PRO A 884 -4.96 49.25 6.44
C PRO A 884 -5.79 50.06 5.43
N ALA A 885 -5.19 51.04 4.75
CA ALA A 885 -5.81 51.81 3.66
C ALA A 885 -6.31 50.98 2.46
N LEU A 886 -6.04 49.67 2.38
CA LEU A 886 -6.60 48.80 1.34
C LEU A 886 -8.14 48.70 1.42
N PHE A 887 -8.70 48.89 2.61
CA PHE A 887 -10.15 48.85 2.81
C PHE A 887 -10.69 49.73 3.94
N VAL A 888 -9.83 50.30 4.80
CA VAL A 888 -10.25 51.29 5.79
C VAL A 888 -10.19 52.67 5.14
N ASP A 889 -11.36 53.27 4.96
CA ASP A 889 -11.47 54.63 4.41
C ASP A 889 -10.82 55.64 5.38
N ASP A 890 -10.18 56.68 4.82
CA ASP A 890 -9.49 57.76 5.54
C ASP A 890 -8.36 57.32 6.51
N TYR A 891 -7.79 56.13 6.34
CA TYR A 891 -6.60 55.73 7.08
C TYR A 891 -5.38 56.58 6.68
N LYS A 892 -4.88 57.40 7.61
CA LYS A 892 -3.71 58.30 7.41
C LYS A 892 -2.38 57.75 7.92
N GLY A 893 -2.40 56.61 8.60
CA GLY A 893 -1.18 55.95 9.09
C GLY A 893 -0.43 55.19 7.99
N SER A 894 0.77 54.72 8.33
CA SER A 894 1.58 53.83 7.50
C SER A 894 1.32 52.36 7.87
N SER A 895 2.13 51.43 7.36
CA SER A 895 2.10 50.02 7.78
C SER A 895 3.50 49.43 7.80
N ALA A 896 3.73 48.47 8.71
CA ALA A 896 5.07 47.96 8.98
C ALA A 896 5.78 47.40 7.73
N LYS A 897 5.10 46.54 6.95
CA LYS A 897 5.66 45.99 5.70
C LYS A 897 5.91 47.04 4.63
N PHE A 898 5.13 48.12 4.64
CA PHE A 898 5.29 49.20 3.66
C PHE A 898 6.55 50.02 3.96
N GLU A 899 6.80 50.34 5.23
CA GLU A 899 8.04 50.99 5.66
C GLU A 899 9.25 50.10 5.37
N GLN A 900 9.19 48.82 5.75
CA GLN A 900 10.25 47.85 5.45
C GLN A 900 10.50 47.71 3.94
N LEU A 901 9.46 47.73 3.11
CA LEU A 901 9.63 47.70 1.66
C LEU A 901 10.44 48.91 1.18
N LEU A 902 10.11 50.12 1.65
CA LEU A 902 10.80 51.34 1.22
C LEU A 902 12.29 51.30 1.61
N ASP A 903 12.61 50.81 2.81
CA ASP A 903 13.99 50.63 3.27
C ASP A 903 14.76 49.66 2.36
N ILE A 904 14.15 48.50 2.03
CA ILE A 904 14.74 47.50 1.12
C ILE A 904 14.95 48.09 -0.29
N LEU A 905 14.00 48.89 -0.78
CA LEU A 905 14.11 49.51 -2.10
C LEU A 905 15.22 50.56 -2.15
N GLU A 906 15.42 51.32 -1.07
CA GLU A 906 16.53 52.27 -0.99
C GLU A 906 17.88 51.55 -1.00
N GLU A 907 18.03 50.49 -0.19
CA GLU A 907 19.24 49.67 -0.14
C GLU A 907 19.55 49.02 -1.50
N CYS A 908 18.56 48.35 -2.11
CA CYS A 908 18.73 47.66 -3.39
C CYS A 908 19.06 48.64 -4.52
N ARG A 909 18.47 49.84 -4.54
CA ARG A 909 18.77 50.85 -5.56
C ARG A 909 20.16 51.44 -5.40
N SER A 910 20.63 51.63 -4.16
CA SER A 910 22.00 52.10 -3.90
C SER A 910 23.07 51.14 -4.43
N THR A 911 22.73 49.86 -4.55
CA THR A 911 23.59 48.78 -5.05
C THR A 911 23.34 48.42 -6.52
N GLY A 912 22.47 49.18 -7.22
CA GLY A 912 22.18 48.97 -8.65
C GLY A 912 21.38 47.69 -8.95
N LYS A 913 20.67 47.14 -7.97
CA LYS A 913 19.83 45.95 -8.12
C LYS A 913 18.54 46.27 -8.88
N ARG A 914 18.05 45.28 -9.64
CA ARG A 914 16.82 45.40 -10.43
C ARG A 914 15.74 44.49 -9.87
N ILE A 915 14.60 45.08 -9.52
CA ILE A 915 13.67 44.52 -8.54
C ILE A 915 12.30 44.26 -9.15
N LEU A 916 11.78 43.05 -8.94
CA LEU A 916 10.38 42.70 -9.20
C LEU A 916 9.59 42.71 -7.89
N ILE A 917 8.51 43.48 -7.82
CA ILE A 917 7.64 43.54 -6.64
C ILE A 917 6.31 42.90 -6.97
N PHE A 918 6.01 41.78 -6.31
CA PHE A 918 4.75 41.08 -6.49
C PHE A 918 3.79 41.33 -5.33
N SER A 919 2.53 41.58 -5.67
CA SER A 919 1.42 41.60 -4.70
C SER A 919 0.15 41.00 -5.29
N GLN A 920 -0.65 40.31 -4.47
CA GLN A 920 -1.97 39.84 -4.91
C GLN A 920 -3.00 40.97 -4.98
N PHE A 921 -2.77 42.08 -4.28
CA PHE A 921 -3.71 43.20 -4.17
C PHE A 921 -3.26 44.34 -5.08
N THR A 922 -3.95 44.54 -6.22
CA THR A 922 -3.63 45.63 -7.16
C THR A 922 -3.68 47.01 -6.50
N LYS A 923 -4.60 47.21 -5.54
CA LYS A 923 -4.64 48.43 -4.70
C LYS A 923 -3.36 48.65 -3.90
N MET A 924 -2.69 47.59 -3.45
CA MET A 924 -1.41 47.70 -2.75
C MET A 924 -0.31 48.17 -3.70
N LEU A 925 -0.27 47.61 -4.91
CA LEU A 925 0.64 48.10 -5.96
C LEU A 925 0.36 49.57 -6.30
N SER A 926 -0.90 50.03 -6.26
CA SER A 926 -1.23 51.45 -6.43
C SER A 926 -0.78 52.33 -5.24
N ILE A 927 -0.77 51.82 -4.01
CA ILE A 927 -0.20 52.52 -2.85
C ILE A 927 1.32 52.67 -3.03
N ILE A 928 2.00 51.57 -3.36
CA ILE A 928 3.46 51.55 -3.63
C ILE A 928 3.80 52.49 -4.79
N GLY A 929 3.09 52.38 -5.91
CA GLY A 929 3.32 53.23 -7.08
C GLY A 929 3.10 54.72 -6.81
N ARG A 930 2.12 55.10 -5.97
CA ARG A 930 1.93 56.50 -5.56
C ARG A 930 3.11 57.04 -4.77
N GLU A 931 3.68 56.24 -3.87
CA GLU A 931 4.85 56.66 -3.09
C GLU A 931 6.11 56.73 -3.95
N LEU A 932 6.32 55.76 -4.85
CA LEU A 932 7.41 55.82 -5.83
C LEU A 932 7.30 57.08 -6.71
N ASN A 933 6.10 57.43 -7.18
CA ASN A 933 5.87 58.67 -7.93
C ASN A 933 6.16 59.92 -7.10
N ARG A 934 5.80 59.94 -5.81
CA ARG A 934 6.09 61.05 -4.88
C ARG A 934 7.60 61.27 -4.74
N GLN A 935 8.37 60.19 -4.78
CA GLN A 935 9.83 60.20 -4.75
C GLN A 935 10.48 60.34 -6.13
N ALA A 936 9.69 60.55 -7.19
CA ALA A 936 10.13 60.63 -8.59
C ALA A 936 10.92 59.40 -9.08
N ILE A 937 10.56 58.21 -8.58
CA ILE A 937 11.18 56.94 -8.95
C ILE A 937 10.39 56.30 -10.10
N PRO A 938 11.01 56.09 -11.29
CA PRO A 938 10.34 55.44 -12.40
C PRO A 938 10.16 53.94 -12.12
N TYR A 939 9.03 53.38 -12.54
CA TYR A 939 8.73 51.95 -12.41
C TYR A 939 7.85 51.46 -13.57
N PHE A 940 7.97 50.18 -13.90
CA PHE A 940 7.05 49.47 -14.78
C PHE A 940 5.87 48.91 -13.97
N TYR A 941 4.69 48.81 -14.59
CA TYR A 941 3.49 48.28 -13.95
C TYR A 941 2.80 47.24 -14.84
N LEU A 942 2.44 46.09 -14.27
CA LEU A 942 1.73 45.03 -14.98
C LEU A 942 0.66 44.39 -14.10
N ASP A 943 -0.58 44.38 -14.60
CA ASP A 943 -1.72 43.75 -13.94
C ASP A 943 -2.54 42.87 -14.89
N GLY A 944 -3.70 42.40 -14.41
CA GLY A 944 -4.62 41.58 -15.20
C GLY A 944 -5.31 42.33 -16.35
N ASN A 945 -5.36 43.65 -16.30
CA ASN A 945 -6.02 44.51 -17.30
C ASN A 945 -5.06 44.95 -18.40
N THR A 946 -3.75 44.91 -18.17
CA THR A 946 -2.75 45.19 -19.22
C THR A 946 -2.99 44.28 -20.43
N PRO A 947 -3.16 44.80 -21.66
CA PRO A 947 -3.30 44.00 -22.88
C PRO A 947 -2.11 43.04 -23.10
N SER A 948 -2.37 41.83 -23.61
CA SER A 948 -1.32 40.80 -23.75
C SER A 948 -0.15 41.23 -24.65
N GLN A 949 -0.39 42.05 -25.67
CA GLN A 949 0.67 42.60 -26.54
C GLN A 949 1.57 43.58 -25.76
N GLU A 950 0.96 44.53 -25.04
CA GLU A 950 1.67 45.52 -24.22
C GLU A 950 2.49 44.86 -23.10
N ARG A 951 2.01 43.75 -22.52
CA ARG A 951 2.79 42.98 -21.53
C ARG A 951 4.14 42.52 -22.07
N VAL A 952 4.18 42.00 -23.30
CA VAL A 952 5.43 41.50 -23.91
C VAL A 952 6.39 42.66 -24.15
N GLU A 953 5.87 43.80 -24.61
CA GLU A 953 6.67 45.02 -24.82
C GLU A 953 7.30 45.55 -23.52
N LEU A 954 6.52 45.64 -22.44
CA LEU A 954 7.01 46.06 -21.12
C LEU A 954 8.11 45.11 -20.60
N CYS A 955 7.93 43.79 -20.77
CA CYS A 955 8.94 42.81 -20.37
C CYS A 955 10.22 42.93 -21.20
N ASN A 956 10.12 43.17 -22.51
CA ASN A 956 11.29 43.34 -23.37
C ASN A 956 12.09 44.59 -22.98
N ARG A 957 11.41 45.75 -22.83
CA ARG A 957 12.03 47.01 -22.39
C ARG A 957 12.76 46.87 -21.05
N PHE A 958 12.11 46.21 -20.09
CA PHE A 958 12.74 45.91 -18.81
C PHE A 958 13.95 44.97 -19.00
N ASN A 959 13.85 43.87 -19.75
CA ASN A 959 14.99 42.99 -19.97
C ASN A 959 16.16 43.64 -20.74
N GLU A 960 15.88 44.62 -21.59
CA GLU A 960 16.88 45.42 -22.34
C GLU A 960 17.60 46.47 -21.47
N GLY A 961 17.17 46.65 -20.22
CA GLY A 961 17.84 47.50 -19.24
C GLY A 961 17.11 48.82 -18.93
N GLU A 962 15.89 49.02 -19.43
CA GLU A 962 15.11 50.21 -19.08
C GLU A 962 14.55 50.06 -17.66
N GLY A 963 14.90 51.00 -16.76
CA GLY A 963 14.40 51.13 -15.38
C GLY A 963 14.81 50.01 -14.40
N ASP A 964 14.61 50.24 -13.10
CA ASP A 964 15.11 49.34 -12.05
C ASP A 964 13.99 48.64 -11.26
N LEU A 965 12.74 49.09 -11.39
CA LEU A 965 11.60 48.59 -10.61
C LEU A 965 10.46 48.11 -11.53
N PHE A 966 9.90 46.95 -11.22
CA PHE A 966 8.71 46.43 -11.89
C PHE A 966 7.66 45.95 -10.88
N LEU A 967 6.53 46.64 -10.81
CA LEU A 967 5.36 46.27 -10.01
C LEU A 967 4.46 45.30 -10.80
N ILE A 968 4.25 44.09 -10.25
CA ILE A 968 3.52 43.03 -10.95
C ILE A 968 2.45 42.43 -10.04
N SER A 969 1.21 42.32 -10.52
CA SER A 969 0.20 41.56 -9.77
C SER A 969 0.50 40.06 -9.81
N LEU A 970 0.40 39.37 -8.68
CA LEU A 970 0.80 37.95 -8.53
C LEU A 970 0.10 37.03 -9.56
N LYS A 971 -1.17 37.30 -9.86
CA LYS A 971 -1.94 36.58 -10.90
C LYS A 971 -1.49 36.86 -12.33
N ALA A 972 -1.05 38.09 -12.62
CA ALA A 972 -0.53 38.42 -13.94
C ALA A 972 0.90 37.92 -14.14
N GLY A 973 1.69 37.90 -13.06
CA GLY A 973 3.04 37.33 -12.99
C GLY A 973 3.09 35.81 -13.11
N GLY A 974 2.03 35.10 -12.69
CA GLY A 974 1.92 33.64 -12.80
C GLY A 974 1.87 33.10 -14.22
N THR A 975 1.84 33.95 -15.24
CA THR A 975 1.64 33.53 -16.63
C THR A 975 2.93 33.63 -17.42
N GLY A 976 3.61 32.50 -17.75
CA GLY A 976 4.77 32.32 -18.67
C GLY A 976 5.87 33.40 -18.98
N LEU A 977 5.79 34.66 -18.56
CA LEU A 977 6.68 35.78 -18.87
C LEU A 977 8.14 35.52 -18.46
N ASN A 978 9.08 36.06 -19.23
CA ASN A 978 10.52 36.00 -19.00
C ASN A 978 11.05 37.35 -18.50
N LEU A 979 11.62 37.41 -17.30
CA LEU A 979 12.09 38.64 -16.64
C LEU A 979 13.51 38.48 -16.08
N THR A 980 14.41 37.88 -16.87
CA THR A 980 15.82 37.63 -16.48
C THR A 980 16.64 38.88 -16.23
N GLY A 981 16.14 40.07 -16.59
CA GLY A 981 16.79 41.34 -16.32
C GLY A 981 16.77 41.78 -14.84
N ALA A 982 15.97 41.12 -13.99
CA ALA A 982 15.93 41.36 -12.55
C ALA A 982 16.78 40.35 -11.78
N ASP A 983 17.36 40.78 -10.66
CA ASP A 983 18.12 39.94 -9.74
C ASP A 983 17.56 39.90 -8.32
N THR A 984 16.58 40.76 -8.00
CA THR A 984 15.84 40.72 -6.73
C THR A 984 14.34 40.58 -6.98
N VAL A 985 13.69 39.67 -6.25
CA VAL A 985 12.24 39.44 -6.27
C VAL A 985 11.68 39.65 -4.87
N ILE A 986 10.76 40.59 -4.71
CA ILE A 986 10.07 40.86 -3.45
C ILE A 986 8.63 40.34 -3.55
N LEU A 987 8.30 39.39 -2.69
CA LEU A 987 6.93 38.92 -2.46
C LEU A 987 6.35 39.73 -1.29
N TYR A 988 5.58 40.78 -1.59
CA TYR A 988 5.03 41.68 -0.58
C TYR A 988 3.98 41.00 0.30
N ASP A 989 3.26 40.04 -0.26
CA ASP A 989 2.25 39.25 0.44
C ASP A 989 2.24 37.79 -0.04
N LEU A 990 2.06 36.87 0.91
CA LEU A 990 2.08 35.43 0.68
C LEU A 990 0.78 34.92 0.07
N TRP A 991 0.82 33.78 -0.60
CA TRP A 991 -0.30 33.09 -1.25
C TRP A 991 -0.46 31.66 -0.72
N TRP A 992 -1.69 31.22 -0.43
CA TRP A 992 -1.93 29.88 0.16
C TRP A 992 -1.27 28.69 -0.54
N ASN A 993 -1.10 28.76 -1.87
CA ASN A 993 -0.39 27.75 -2.65
C ASN A 993 1.06 28.20 -2.94
N PRO A 994 2.09 27.57 -2.34
CA PRO A 994 3.49 27.96 -2.52
C PRO A 994 3.98 27.83 -3.97
N ALA A 995 3.34 26.97 -4.79
CA ALA A 995 3.71 26.83 -6.20
C ALA A 995 3.50 28.14 -6.99
N VAL A 996 2.51 28.97 -6.62
CA VAL A 996 2.25 30.25 -7.29
C VAL A 996 3.34 31.27 -6.97
N GLU A 997 3.87 31.25 -5.74
CA GLU A 997 5.00 32.09 -5.33
C GLU A 997 6.29 31.66 -6.03
N GLN A 998 6.54 30.35 -6.06
CA GLN A 998 7.70 29.78 -6.75
C GLN A 998 7.67 30.14 -8.24
N GLN A 999 6.50 30.06 -8.87
CA GLN A 999 6.28 30.51 -10.24
C GLN A 999 6.62 31.99 -10.46
N ALA A 1000 6.36 32.86 -9.48
CA ALA A 1000 6.70 34.28 -9.57
C ALA A 1000 8.21 34.52 -9.42
N ALA A 1001 8.86 33.85 -8.47
CA ALA A 1001 10.32 33.89 -8.31
C ALA A 1001 11.05 33.34 -9.55
N ASP A 1002 10.55 32.25 -10.11
CA ASP A 1002 11.06 31.62 -11.33
C ASP A 1002 10.84 32.47 -12.61
N ARG A 1003 10.37 33.72 -12.50
CA ARG A 1003 10.39 34.68 -13.62
C ARG A 1003 11.75 35.33 -13.80
N ALA A 1004 12.42 35.62 -12.68
CA ALA A 1004 13.79 36.13 -12.65
C ALA A 1004 14.81 34.99 -12.65
N TYR A 1005 14.49 33.86 -12.00
CA TYR A 1005 15.36 32.68 -11.94
C TYR A 1005 15.16 31.73 -13.12
N ARG A 1006 15.64 32.16 -14.30
CA ARG A 1006 15.56 31.43 -15.58
C ARG A 1006 16.90 31.38 -16.31
N MET A 1007 16.96 30.49 -17.30
CA MET A 1007 18.05 30.46 -18.27
C MET A 1007 18.29 31.86 -18.87
N GLY A 1008 19.55 32.32 -18.81
CA GLY A 1008 19.95 33.67 -19.21
C GLY A 1008 20.21 34.61 -18.03
N GLN A 1009 19.82 34.22 -16.82
CA GLN A 1009 20.22 34.89 -15.59
C GLN A 1009 21.73 34.75 -15.36
N LYS A 1010 22.39 35.86 -15.06
CA LYS A 1010 23.84 35.92 -14.78
C LYS A 1010 24.14 36.27 -13.32
N ASN A 1011 23.17 36.80 -12.59
CA ASN A 1011 23.31 37.25 -11.21
C ASN A 1011 22.59 36.29 -10.25
N THR A 1012 23.11 36.15 -9.03
CA THR A 1012 22.42 35.49 -7.92
C THR A 1012 21.05 36.13 -7.71
N VAL A 1013 19.99 35.31 -7.70
CA VAL A 1013 18.62 35.80 -7.54
C VAL A 1013 18.25 35.77 -6.07
N GLN A 1014 17.92 36.94 -5.51
CA GLN A 1014 17.41 37.07 -4.15
C GLN A 1014 15.89 37.10 -4.15
N VAL A 1015 15.25 36.23 -3.38
CA VAL A 1015 13.79 36.20 -3.20
C VAL A 1015 13.48 36.61 -1.76
N ILE A 1016 12.88 37.78 -1.58
CA ILE A 1016 12.56 38.35 -0.27
C ILE A 1016 11.06 38.22 -0.02
N LYS A 1017 10.67 37.50 1.02
CA LYS A 1017 9.28 37.34 1.46
C LYS A 1017 9.02 38.26 2.65
N LEU A 1018 8.08 39.20 2.51
CA LEU A 1018 7.69 40.08 3.61
C LEU A 1018 6.53 39.47 4.40
N VAL A 1019 6.70 39.30 5.70
CA VAL A 1019 5.71 38.71 6.61
C VAL A 1019 5.52 39.59 7.83
N ALA A 1020 4.26 39.76 8.26
CA ALA A 1020 3.96 40.42 9.53
C ALA A 1020 4.00 39.41 10.70
N HIS A 1021 4.86 39.66 11.68
CA HIS A 1021 5.05 38.81 12.87
C HIS A 1021 3.81 38.80 13.78
N GLY A 1022 3.47 37.65 14.35
CA GLY A 1022 2.30 37.50 15.23
C GLY A 1022 0.98 37.72 14.49
N THR A 1023 0.93 37.37 13.21
CA THR A 1023 -0.27 37.53 12.37
C THR A 1023 -0.59 36.29 11.55
N ILE A 1024 -1.69 36.35 10.80
CA ILE A 1024 -2.12 35.32 9.87
C ILE A 1024 -1.05 34.98 8.83
N GLU A 1025 -0.21 35.94 8.44
CA GLU A 1025 0.83 35.69 7.42
C GLU A 1025 1.93 34.75 7.95
N GLU A 1026 2.25 34.81 9.25
CA GLU A 1026 3.21 33.89 9.88
C GLU A 1026 2.65 32.46 9.95
N LYS A 1027 1.38 32.30 10.35
CA LYS A 1027 0.69 30.99 10.30
C LYS A 1027 0.55 30.45 8.89
N MET A 1028 0.31 31.32 7.90
CA MET A 1028 0.30 30.92 6.50
C MET A 1028 1.67 30.38 6.06
N HIS A 1029 2.75 31.05 6.44
CA HIS A 1029 4.11 30.60 6.15
C HIS A 1029 4.45 29.26 6.82
N GLU A 1030 4.14 29.11 8.11
CA GLU A 1030 4.31 27.84 8.85
C GLU A 1030 3.59 26.67 8.16
N LEU A 1031 2.34 26.90 7.72
CA LEU A 1031 1.56 25.88 7.00
C LEU A 1031 2.14 25.55 5.62
N GLN A 1032 2.70 26.53 4.90
CA GLN A 1032 3.39 26.30 3.63
C GLN A 1032 4.64 25.45 3.82
N GLU A 1033 5.46 25.76 4.82
CA GLU A 1033 6.71 25.04 5.11
C GLU A 1033 6.44 23.61 5.61
N SER A 1034 5.46 23.42 6.49
CA SER A 1034 5.00 22.08 6.91
C SER A 1034 4.61 21.23 5.70
N LYS A 1035 3.85 21.81 4.75
CA LYS A 1035 3.44 21.12 3.51
C LYS A 1035 4.61 20.84 2.57
N LYS A 1036 5.59 21.72 2.46
CA LYS A 1036 6.80 21.47 1.66
C LYS A 1036 7.64 20.33 2.23
N ASN A 1037 7.82 20.29 3.55
CA ASN A 1037 8.58 19.23 4.21
C ASN A 1037 7.91 17.86 4.06
N LEU A 1038 6.58 17.82 4.13
CA LEU A 1038 5.78 16.62 3.81
C LEU A 1038 5.99 16.13 2.37
N ILE A 1039 6.11 17.04 1.39
CA ILE A 1039 6.39 16.66 -0.01
C ILE A 1039 7.83 16.15 -0.16
N ALA A 1040 8.80 16.81 0.49
CA ALA A 1040 10.21 16.39 0.44
C ALA A 1040 10.45 15.04 1.13
N GLU A 1041 9.71 14.73 2.21
CA GLU A 1041 9.77 13.44 2.91
C GLU A 1041 9.07 12.30 2.14
N VAL A 1042 8.20 12.61 1.15
CA VAL A 1042 7.35 11.64 0.44
C VAL A 1042 7.73 11.51 -1.04
N ILE A 1043 8.98 11.82 -1.43
CA ILE A 1043 9.55 11.38 -2.72
C ILE A 1043 9.96 9.88 -2.65
N GLU A 1044 9.08 9.07 -2.06
CA GLU A 1044 8.83 7.64 -2.31
C GLU A 1044 7.31 7.49 -2.50
N PRO A 1045 6.83 6.62 -3.41
CA PRO A 1045 5.50 6.73 -4.01
C PRO A 1045 4.37 6.63 -2.99
N GLY A 1046 3.83 7.79 -2.57
CA GLY A 1046 2.83 7.81 -1.51
C GLY A 1046 2.15 9.16 -1.24
N GLU A 1047 2.00 10.06 -2.20
CA GLU A 1047 1.47 11.39 -1.87
C GLU A 1047 -0.07 11.40 -1.70
N GLU A 1048 -0.51 11.87 -0.52
CA GLU A 1048 -1.88 12.22 -0.17
C GLU A 1048 -2.25 13.63 -0.64
N LYS A 1049 -3.57 13.89 -0.68
CA LYS A 1049 -4.21 15.05 -1.30
C LYS A 1049 -3.82 16.37 -0.64
N LEU A 1050 -3.11 17.23 -1.36
CA LEU A 1050 -3.04 18.68 -1.05
C LEU A 1050 -4.23 19.40 -1.70
N SER A 1051 -5.01 20.17 -0.94
CA SER A 1051 -5.55 21.49 -1.38
C SER A 1051 -6.71 22.06 -0.56
N SER A 1052 -7.31 21.37 0.40
CA SER A 1052 -8.34 22.02 1.24
C SER A 1052 -7.77 22.42 2.59
N ILE A 1053 -7.83 23.73 2.90
CA ILE A 1053 -7.59 24.19 4.27
C ILE A 1053 -8.60 23.46 5.19
N THR A 1054 -8.10 22.69 6.16
CA THR A 1054 -8.96 21.90 7.07
C THR A 1054 -9.60 22.81 8.11
N GLU A 1055 -10.64 22.31 8.80
CA GLU A 1055 -11.26 23.06 9.89
C GLU A 1055 -10.29 23.34 11.03
N GLU A 1056 -9.43 22.36 11.32
CA GLU A 1056 -8.35 22.47 12.31
C GLU A 1056 -7.33 23.53 11.88
N GLU A 1057 -6.88 23.52 10.62
CA GLU A 1057 -6.00 24.56 10.10
C GLU A 1057 -6.65 25.96 10.20
N ILE A 1058 -7.95 26.11 9.89
CA ILE A 1058 -8.66 27.39 10.07
C ILE A 1058 -8.68 27.81 11.54
N ARG A 1059 -8.90 26.87 12.46
CA ARG A 1059 -8.91 27.16 13.90
C ARG A 1059 -7.53 27.60 14.38
N ASP A 1060 -6.48 26.91 13.95
CA ASP A 1060 -5.10 27.22 14.30
C ASP A 1060 -4.68 28.60 13.76
N ILE A 1061 -5.02 28.91 12.50
CA ILE A 1061 -4.84 30.25 11.93
C ILE A 1061 -5.55 31.31 12.74
N LEU A 1062 -6.71 30.99 13.33
CA LEU A 1062 -7.46 31.93 14.13
C LEU A 1062 -7.02 31.97 15.60
N MET A 1063 -6.10 31.13 16.08
CA MET A 1063 -5.66 31.07 17.50
C MET A 1063 -4.40 31.90 17.83
N ILE A 1064 -4.01 32.81 16.92
CA ILE A 1064 -2.87 33.76 17.04
C ILE A 1064 -2.90 34.67 18.28
#